data_AF-A0A6G0NJE9-F1
#
_entry.id   AF-A0A6G0NJE9-F1
#
_cell.length_a   1.000
_cell.length_b   1.000
_cell.length_c   1.000
_cell.angle_alpha   90.00
_cell.angle_beta   90.00
_cell.angle_gamma   90.00
#
_symmetry.space_group_name_H-M   'P 1'
#
loop_
_entity.id
_entity.type
_entity.pdbx_description
1 polymer ?
#
loop_
_entity_poly.entity_id
_entity_poly.type
_entity_poly.pdbx_seq_one_letter_code
_entity_poly.pdbx_strand_id
1 'polypeptide(L)'
;MLADTGASLSLVDRRVLKRLGRSSEPLELYEGLVRSSSGHKLRIHGWMTLTLRLGTIEIPLSVLVADQLHVDAILGVEALGAFGAVFDAAERSMKLKPSEEVLPLGFTVTQDSYMATMATSIRLPPRGQALVMSRVQGEVADRATVLLEGSLDLPPNLCVARSLGLVEDGQVIVEIGNASTDEYWIRKGTVIACASVIPDSAFKTPLETPDEGNSSVPHGTGSDRAATVTNVRQGQEPRPAEAPRGRAPPPPTKKTELKPTSRNRSYPPKKKTLFQSKLDSFRSMFVESSKKPGRTDLLQFEIDTGDSAPIKQQPYRVSLAEGDVMEAEIQQYLGLNLIRPSTSPWASPVLMIRKHDGGKQICIDYRKLNAVTVKACYPMPLIDDILDVLGDAQLFSTMDIASGYWNVPMHPDSVPRTAFTCKYGLYEWLVMPFGLCNAVPAFERLMETVLVDLKWRTCLVYLDDCVIFRKDFPTHLVRVRQVLTRLQQAGFKLKMKKCHWGRSQVACLGHIVTTTGILPNPEKVKSVLNVKRPVDVHGIRSFLGLTSYFRRYNPGYAAISAPLERLKVKDAPFGWNEDCEGAFRQLKRALLKPPILVYPDGKRRFKLYVDSSRYAVGAWRSRGATVWLPTQTSY
;
A
#
# COMPACT_ATOMS: atom_id res chain seq x y z
N MET A 1 -9.74 29.68 -10.45
CA MET A 1 -8.63 29.81 -11.41
C MET A 1 -7.45 30.42 -10.66
N LEU A 2 -6.22 30.08 -11.04
CA LEU A 2 -5.00 30.65 -10.47
C LEU A 2 -4.40 31.65 -11.46
N ALA A 3 -4.10 32.87 -11.02
CA ALA A 3 -3.27 33.80 -11.78
C ALA A 3 -1.80 33.57 -11.41
N ASP A 4 -0.97 33.19 -12.38
CA ASP A 4 0.43 32.84 -12.15
C ASP A 4 1.34 33.65 -13.08
N THR A 5 2.05 34.63 -12.50
CA THR A 5 3.01 35.48 -13.22
C THR A 5 4.31 34.75 -13.57
N GLY A 6 4.54 33.57 -13.01
CA GLY A 6 5.68 32.69 -13.35
C GLY A 6 5.36 31.67 -14.45
N ALA A 7 4.08 31.47 -14.79
CA ALA A 7 3.68 30.56 -15.84
C ALA A 7 3.71 31.25 -17.21
N SER A 8 4.51 30.73 -18.14
CA SER A 8 4.60 31.27 -19.51
C SER A 8 3.36 30.97 -20.36
N LEU A 9 2.63 29.91 -20.02
CA LEU A 9 1.49 29.37 -20.77
C LEU A 9 0.30 29.19 -19.83
N SER A 10 -0.90 29.31 -20.40
CA SER A 10 -2.16 29.10 -19.69
C SER A 10 -2.62 27.66 -19.85
N LEU A 11 -3.03 27.06 -18.73
CA LEU A 11 -3.43 25.66 -18.69
C LEU A 11 -4.83 25.50 -18.13
N VAL A 12 -5.54 24.48 -18.60
CA VAL A 12 -6.85 24.06 -18.08
C VAL A 12 -6.83 22.57 -17.77
N ASP A 13 -7.43 22.18 -16.64
CA ASP A 13 -7.53 20.77 -16.30
C ASP A 13 -8.61 20.09 -17.15
N ARG A 14 -8.34 18.85 -17.58
CA ARG A 14 -9.30 18.03 -18.34
C ARG A 14 -10.66 17.86 -17.65
N ARG A 15 -10.76 17.98 -16.32
CA ARG A 15 -12.04 17.95 -15.59
C ARG A 15 -12.92 19.16 -15.88
N VAL A 16 -12.34 20.32 -16.21
CA VAL A 16 -13.11 21.51 -16.61
C VAL A 16 -13.79 21.26 -17.96
N LEU A 17 -13.06 20.64 -18.90
CA LEU A 17 -13.61 20.22 -20.18
C LEU A 17 -14.81 19.29 -20.06
N LYS A 18 -14.78 18.35 -19.11
CA LYS A 18 -15.92 17.47 -18.81
C LYS A 18 -17.11 18.26 -18.28
N ARG A 19 -16.89 19.22 -17.38
CA ARG A 19 -17.95 20.10 -16.85
C ARG A 19 -18.58 20.99 -17.92
N LEU A 20 -17.78 21.44 -18.89
CA LEU A 20 -18.26 22.23 -20.03
C LEU A 20 -18.93 21.39 -21.13
N GLY A 21 -18.98 20.05 -21.01
CA GLY A 21 -19.52 19.17 -22.04
C GLY A 21 -18.65 19.06 -23.31
N ARG A 22 -17.45 19.64 -23.31
CA ARG A 22 -16.53 19.70 -24.47
C ARG A 22 -15.46 18.61 -24.43
N SER A 23 -15.67 17.55 -23.65
CA SER A 23 -14.64 16.52 -23.43
C SER A 23 -14.35 15.62 -24.64
N SER A 24 -15.22 15.66 -25.66
CA SER A 24 -15.10 14.93 -26.92
C SER A 24 -14.57 15.78 -28.08
N GLU A 25 -14.29 17.07 -27.87
CA GLU A 25 -13.76 17.92 -28.93
C GLU A 25 -12.30 17.59 -29.25
N PRO A 26 -11.91 17.64 -30.53
CA PRO A 26 -10.54 17.37 -30.93
C PRO A 26 -9.61 18.48 -30.41
N LEU A 27 -8.51 18.06 -29.77
CA LEU A 27 -7.46 18.96 -29.32
C LEU A 27 -6.39 19.09 -30.41
N GLU A 28 -5.91 20.30 -30.62
CA GLU A 28 -4.79 20.55 -31.52
C GLU A 28 -3.49 19.99 -30.94
N LEU A 29 -2.64 19.40 -31.79
CA LEU A 29 -1.44 18.70 -31.35
C LEU A 29 -0.45 19.68 -30.70
N TYR A 30 0.09 19.30 -29.54
CA TYR A 30 1.19 20.02 -28.90
C TYR A 30 2.39 19.10 -28.70
N GLU A 31 3.50 19.41 -29.38
CA GLU A 31 4.73 18.60 -29.34
C GLU A 31 5.77 19.13 -28.33
N GLY A 32 5.47 20.24 -27.67
CA GLY A 32 6.39 20.86 -26.70
C GLY A 32 6.45 20.16 -25.35
N LEU A 33 7.44 20.54 -24.54
CA LEU A 33 7.61 20.05 -23.17
C LEU A 33 7.18 21.12 -22.16
N VAL A 34 6.09 20.88 -21.42
CA VAL A 34 5.73 21.73 -20.28
C VAL A 34 6.24 21.11 -18.99
N ARG A 35 6.92 21.91 -18.17
CA ARG A 35 7.41 21.53 -16.84
C ARG A 35 6.77 22.39 -15.76
N SER A 36 6.50 21.80 -14.60
CA SER A 36 6.13 22.54 -13.40
C SER A 36 7.34 23.32 -12.85
N SER A 37 7.08 24.24 -11.92
CA SER A 37 8.12 24.94 -11.15
C SER A 37 9.03 24.01 -10.34
N SER A 38 8.60 22.78 -10.04
CA SER A 38 9.40 21.71 -9.43
C SER A 38 10.24 20.88 -10.41
N GLY A 39 10.17 21.18 -11.71
CA GLY A 39 10.90 20.48 -12.77
C GLY A 39 10.23 19.19 -13.27
N HIS A 40 9.06 18.82 -12.75
CA HIS A 40 8.30 17.65 -13.20
C HIS A 40 7.63 17.93 -14.55
N LYS A 41 7.59 16.91 -15.42
CA LYS A 41 6.90 16.97 -16.72
C LYS A 41 5.39 16.90 -16.51
N LEU A 42 4.66 17.89 -17.02
CA LEU A 42 3.20 17.86 -17.06
C LEU A 42 2.72 17.03 -18.25
N ARG A 43 1.63 16.27 -18.06
CA ARG A 43 0.99 15.50 -19.12
C ARG A 43 0.01 16.41 -19.86
N ILE A 44 0.37 16.78 -21.08
CA ILE A 44 -0.39 17.67 -21.96
C ILE A 44 -1.10 16.85 -23.03
N HIS A 45 -2.39 17.11 -23.24
CA HIS A 45 -3.20 16.44 -24.26
C HIS A 45 -3.27 17.23 -25.58
N GLY A 46 -3.12 18.55 -25.52
CA GLY A 46 -3.14 19.41 -26.71
C GLY A 46 -3.65 20.82 -26.41
N TRP A 47 -3.74 21.63 -27.45
CA TRP A 47 -4.31 22.97 -27.45
C TRP A 47 -5.81 22.96 -27.68
N MET A 48 -6.48 23.97 -27.12
CA MET A 48 -7.87 24.28 -27.41
C MET A 48 -8.14 25.76 -27.15
N THR A 49 -9.03 26.35 -27.94
CA THR A 49 -9.52 27.71 -27.71
C THR A 49 -10.72 27.71 -26.78
N LEU A 50 -10.59 28.39 -25.65
CA LEU A 50 -11.66 28.64 -24.68
C LEU A 50 -11.91 30.14 -24.55
N THR A 51 -13.18 30.54 -24.55
CA THR A 51 -13.56 31.90 -24.15
C THR A 51 -13.48 32.00 -22.63
N LEU A 52 -12.57 32.81 -22.14
CA LEU A 52 -12.38 33.08 -20.72
C LEU A 52 -13.01 34.42 -20.36
N ARG A 53 -13.77 34.43 -19.26
CA ARG A 53 -14.36 35.64 -18.70
C ARG A 53 -13.66 36.01 -17.40
N LEU A 54 -13.13 37.23 -17.31
CA LEU A 54 -12.65 37.83 -16.07
C LEU A 54 -13.41 39.14 -15.84
N GLY A 55 -14.22 39.19 -14.78
CA GLY A 55 -15.11 40.32 -14.52
C GLY A 55 -16.12 40.50 -15.67
N THR A 56 -16.07 41.67 -16.29
CA THR A 56 -16.87 42.07 -17.46
C THR A 56 -16.20 41.79 -18.81
N ILE A 57 -14.93 41.39 -18.82
CA ILE A 57 -14.16 41.16 -20.05
C ILE A 57 -14.20 39.68 -20.44
N GLU A 58 -14.54 39.39 -21.70
CA GLU A 58 -14.52 38.06 -22.30
C GLU A 58 -13.53 38.02 -23.48
N ILE A 59 -12.57 37.10 -23.45
CA ILE A 59 -11.55 36.95 -24.49
C ILE A 59 -11.40 35.46 -24.87
N PRO A 60 -11.43 35.10 -26.17
CA PRO A 60 -11.04 33.77 -26.62
C PRO A 60 -9.53 33.60 -26.50
N LEU A 61 -9.10 32.60 -25.74
CA LEU A 61 -7.69 32.29 -25.49
C LEU A 61 -7.40 30.83 -25.81
N SER A 62 -6.28 30.59 -26.49
CA SER A 62 -5.72 29.26 -26.66
C SER A 62 -5.09 28.82 -25.35
N VAL A 63 -5.53 27.67 -24.82
CA VAL A 63 -5.04 27.11 -23.56
C VAL A 63 -4.61 25.66 -23.76
N LEU A 64 -3.62 25.23 -22.98
CA LEU A 64 -3.17 23.85 -22.96
C LEU A 64 -4.02 23.00 -22.03
N VAL A 65 -4.47 21.85 -22.52
CA VAL A 65 -5.23 20.88 -21.73
C VAL A 65 -4.26 19.95 -21.03
N ALA A 66 -4.26 19.96 -19.70
CA ALA A 66 -3.42 19.12 -18.86
C ALA A 66 -4.25 18.18 -17.98
N ASP A 67 -3.64 17.10 -17.52
CA ASP A 67 -4.18 16.25 -16.45
C ASP A 67 -3.59 16.61 -15.09
N GLN A 68 -4.42 16.51 -14.04
CA GLN A 68 -4.01 16.55 -12.64
C GLN A 68 -3.48 17.92 -12.18
N LEU A 69 -4.04 19.02 -12.70
CA LEU A 69 -3.81 20.32 -12.07
C LEU A 69 -4.52 20.37 -10.71
N HIS A 70 -3.88 21.03 -9.74
CA HIS A 70 -4.46 21.26 -8.41
C HIS A 70 -5.57 22.33 -8.43
N VAL A 71 -5.68 23.08 -9.53
CA VAL A 71 -6.66 24.14 -9.76
C VAL A 71 -7.33 23.92 -11.11
N ASP A 72 -8.53 24.45 -11.27
CA ASP A 72 -9.32 24.29 -12.51
C ASP A 72 -8.62 24.85 -13.76
N ALA A 73 -7.95 26.00 -13.62
CA ALA A 73 -7.15 26.60 -14.68
C ALA A 73 -6.04 27.48 -14.09
N ILE A 74 -4.91 27.56 -14.78
CA ILE A 74 -3.79 28.44 -14.52
C ILE A 74 -3.74 29.46 -15.65
N LEU A 75 -3.80 30.74 -15.30
CA LEU A 75 -3.64 31.86 -16.22
C LEU A 75 -2.17 32.28 -16.20
N GLY A 76 -1.47 32.00 -17.29
CA GLY A 76 -0.10 32.42 -17.48
C GLY A 76 0.00 33.89 -17.92
N VAL A 77 1.24 34.37 -18.07
CA VAL A 77 1.54 35.75 -18.45
C VAL A 77 0.87 36.15 -19.77
N GLU A 78 0.70 35.21 -20.72
CA GLU A 78 0.00 35.46 -21.98
C GLU A 78 -1.47 35.86 -21.76
N ALA A 79 -2.20 35.15 -20.90
CA ALA A 79 -3.60 35.43 -20.62
C ALA A 79 -3.73 36.68 -19.76
N LEU A 80 -2.89 36.81 -18.73
CA LEU A 80 -2.87 38.00 -17.87
C LEU A 80 -2.55 39.28 -18.66
N GLY A 81 -1.64 39.18 -19.64
CA GLY A 81 -1.34 40.25 -20.59
C GLY A 81 -2.52 40.58 -21.48
N ALA A 82 -3.22 39.57 -22.02
CA ALA A 82 -4.41 39.77 -22.86
C ALA A 82 -5.55 40.47 -22.11
N PHE A 83 -5.75 40.15 -20.84
CA PHE A 83 -6.72 40.84 -19.98
C PHE A 83 -6.24 42.20 -19.45
N GLY A 84 -4.98 42.59 -19.74
CA GLY A 84 -4.40 43.83 -19.24
C GLY A 84 -4.33 43.90 -17.72
N ALA A 85 -4.07 42.77 -17.06
CA ALA A 85 -4.07 42.65 -15.60
C ALA A 85 -2.91 43.43 -14.96
N VAL A 86 -3.24 44.28 -13.98
CA VAL A 86 -2.29 44.97 -13.11
C VAL A 86 -2.54 44.50 -11.69
N PHE A 87 -1.52 43.92 -11.08
CA PHE A 87 -1.59 43.40 -9.72
C PHE A 87 -1.18 44.49 -8.73
N ASP A 88 -2.10 44.85 -7.85
CA ASP A 88 -1.79 45.61 -6.65
C ASP A 88 -1.63 44.63 -5.49
N ALA A 89 -0.37 44.38 -5.12
CA ALA A 89 -0.06 43.48 -4.02
C ALA A 89 -0.44 44.06 -2.65
N ALA A 90 -0.45 45.38 -2.50
CA ALA A 90 -0.79 46.05 -1.25
C ALA A 90 -2.31 45.98 -1.01
N GLU A 91 -3.08 46.32 -2.04
CA GLU A 91 -4.55 46.30 -2.01
C GLU A 91 -5.16 44.91 -2.30
N ARG A 92 -4.31 43.91 -2.56
CA ARG A 92 -4.69 42.52 -2.85
C ARG A 92 -5.73 42.43 -3.97
N SER A 93 -5.52 43.23 -5.00
CA SER A 93 -6.47 43.36 -6.09
C SER A 93 -5.78 43.25 -7.44
N MET A 94 -6.53 42.83 -8.43
CA MET A 94 -6.11 42.79 -9.81
C MET A 94 -7.01 43.74 -10.59
N LYS A 95 -6.43 44.83 -11.07
CA LYS A 95 -7.12 45.78 -11.92
C LYS A 95 -6.98 45.37 -13.38
N LEU A 96 -8.09 45.27 -14.10
CA LEU A 96 -8.08 45.02 -15.53
C LEU A 96 -8.04 46.36 -16.26
N LYS A 97 -6.91 46.69 -16.91
CA LYS A 97 -6.75 47.98 -17.63
C LYS A 97 -7.88 48.29 -18.63
N PRO A 98 -8.44 47.32 -19.40
CA PRO A 98 -9.45 47.65 -20.40
C PRO A 98 -10.82 48.04 -19.82
N SER A 99 -11.21 47.48 -18.67
CA SER A 99 -12.50 47.77 -18.02
C SER A 99 -12.38 48.66 -16.80
N GLU A 100 -11.15 48.96 -16.34
CA GLU A 100 -10.83 49.61 -15.06
C GLU A 100 -11.41 48.87 -13.84
N GLU A 101 -11.93 47.65 -14.03
CA GLU A 101 -12.55 46.82 -13.01
C GLU A 101 -11.49 46.24 -12.08
N VAL A 102 -11.75 46.34 -10.78
CA VAL A 102 -10.86 45.84 -9.74
C VAL A 102 -11.42 44.52 -9.21
N LEU A 103 -10.75 43.42 -9.54
CA LEU A 103 -11.09 42.09 -9.08
C LEU A 103 -10.34 41.77 -7.78
N PRO A 104 -11.01 41.34 -6.70
CA PRO A 104 -10.33 40.93 -5.48
C PRO A 104 -9.54 39.64 -5.74
N LEU A 105 -8.27 39.60 -5.32
CA LEU A 105 -7.49 38.38 -5.37
C LEU A 105 -7.80 37.51 -4.15
N GLY A 106 -8.48 36.39 -4.39
CA GLY A 106 -8.75 35.39 -3.35
C GLY A 106 -7.48 34.66 -2.95
N PHE A 107 -6.95 34.98 -1.78
CA PHE A 107 -6.00 34.09 -1.09
C PHE A 107 -6.74 33.24 -0.07
N THR A 108 -6.35 31.97 0.02
CA THR A 108 -6.57 31.18 1.24
C THR A 108 -5.74 31.85 2.34
N VAL A 109 -6.39 32.62 3.20
CA VAL A 109 -5.76 33.42 4.25
C VAL A 109 -4.92 32.50 5.15
N THR A 110 -3.60 32.68 5.18
CA THR A 110 -2.78 32.30 6.33
C THR A 110 -2.86 33.44 7.32
N GLN A 111 -3.51 33.23 8.47
CA GLN A 111 -3.94 34.31 9.37
C GLN A 111 -2.77 35.02 10.06
N ASP A 112 -1.65 34.33 10.31
CA ASP A 112 -0.44 34.89 10.93
C ASP A 112 0.82 34.20 10.39
N SER A 113 1.93 34.93 10.21
CA SER A 113 3.21 34.37 9.76
C SER A 113 4.32 34.68 10.77
N TYR A 114 5.07 33.64 11.16
CA TYR A 114 6.07 33.70 12.22
C TYR A 114 7.43 33.21 11.72
N MET A 115 8.53 33.67 12.31
CA MET A 115 9.86 33.17 11.97
C MET A 115 10.19 31.88 12.73
N ALA A 116 10.72 30.88 12.03
CA ALA A 116 11.22 29.64 12.63
C ALA A 116 12.75 29.66 12.66
N THR A 117 13.30 29.54 13.87
CA THR A 117 14.74 29.60 14.15
C THR A 117 15.28 28.25 14.62
N MET A 118 16.50 27.90 14.24
CA MET A 118 17.17 26.68 14.67
C MET A 118 17.17 26.52 16.19
N ALA A 119 16.60 25.44 16.74
CA ALA A 119 16.62 25.18 18.18
C ALA A 119 17.98 24.67 18.68
N THR A 120 18.74 24.00 17.81
CA THR A 120 20.10 23.46 18.07
C THR A 120 21.01 23.68 16.87
N SER A 121 22.33 23.78 17.08
CA SER A 121 23.26 23.86 15.95
C SER A 121 23.43 22.49 15.30
N ILE A 122 23.49 22.44 13.97
CA ILE A 122 23.71 21.18 13.24
C ILE A 122 24.78 21.34 12.15
N ARG A 123 25.40 20.21 11.80
CA ARG A 123 26.28 20.07 10.64
C ARG A 123 25.53 19.31 9.55
N LEU A 124 25.35 19.93 8.40
CA LEU A 124 24.74 19.32 7.22
C LEU A 124 25.83 18.83 6.27
N PRO A 125 25.93 17.52 6.02
CA PRO A 125 26.91 16.99 5.07
C PRO A 125 26.61 17.50 3.65
N PRO A 126 27.61 17.49 2.76
CA PRO A 126 27.43 17.79 1.34
C PRO A 126 26.28 17.00 0.72
N ARG A 127 25.41 17.65 -0.05
CA ARG A 127 24.23 17.05 -0.69
C ARG A 127 23.29 16.30 0.29
N GLY A 128 23.38 16.62 1.58
CA GLY A 128 22.60 16.00 2.64
C GLY A 128 21.36 16.80 3.02
N GLN A 129 20.44 16.14 3.73
CA GLN A 129 19.25 16.77 4.31
C GLN A 129 19.11 16.35 5.77
N ALA A 130 18.53 17.22 6.59
CA ALA A 130 18.20 16.92 7.98
C ALA A 130 16.87 17.54 8.38
N LEU A 131 16.15 16.83 9.25
CA LEU A 131 15.02 17.39 9.98
C LEU A 131 15.55 18.09 11.23
N VAL A 132 15.27 19.38 11.33
CA VAL A 132 15.74 20.24 12.42
C VAL A 132 14.56 20.74 13.23
N MET A 133 14.69 20.62 14.55
CA MET A 133 13.74 21.26 15.44
C MET A 133 13.96 22.77 15.38
N SER A 134 12.88 23.50 15.15
CA SER A 134 12.90 24.95 15.01
C SER A 134 11.91 25.58 15.97
N ARG A 135 12.31 26.66 16.63
CA ARG A 135 11.44 27.44 17.50
C ARG A 135 10.73 28.50 16.68
N VAL A 136 9.41 28.51 16.74
CA VAL A 136 8.57 29.54 16.14
C VAL A 136 8.61 30.77 17.05
N GLN A 137 8.96 31.92 16.48
CA GLN A 137 9.13 33.19 17.18
C GLN A 137 7.80 33.95 17.16
N GLY A 138 7.07 33.90 18.28
CA GLY A 138 5.77 34.56 18.46
C GLY A 138 4.77 33.71 19.25
N GLU A 139 3.56 34.23 19.46
CA GLU A 139 2.48 33.52 20.15
C GLU A 139 1.65 32.71 19.15
N VAL A 140 2.07 31.48 18.87
CA VAL A 140 1.31 30.54 18.04
C VAL A 140 0.55 29.56 18.93
N ALA A 141 -0.75 29.37 18.64
CA ALA A 141 -1.55 28.39 19.36
C ALA A 141 -0.94 26.99 19.29
N ASP A 142 -0.93 26.28 20.43
CA ASP A 142 -0.47 24.89 20.47
C ASP A 142 -1.37 24.03 19.56
N ARG A 143 -0.75 23.16 18.77
CA ARG A 143 -1.37 22.39 17.67
C ARG A 143 -1.90 23.19 16.49
N ALA A 144 -1.46 24.43 16.30
CA ALA A 144 -1.71 25.13 15.03
C ALA A 144 -0.99 24.42 13.88
N THR A 145 -1.66 24.29 12.74
CA THR A 145 -1.04 23.83 11.49
C THR A 145 -0.37 25.02 10.82
N VAL A 146 0.93 24.92 10.56
CA VAL A 146 1.71 25.98 9.90
C VAL A 146 2.28 25.47 8.58
N LEU A 147 2.25 26.29 7.54
CA LEU A 147 3.04 26.11 6.33
C LEU A 147 4.45 26.63 6.58
N LEU A 148 5.45 25.77 6.40
CA LEU A 148 6.85 26.10 6.52
C LEU A 148 7.43 26.36 5.13
N GLU A 149 8.04 27.52 4.94
CA GLU A 149 8.74 27.92 3.72
C GLU A 149 10.12 28.45 4.06
N GLY A 150 11.11 28.25 3.18
CA GLY A 150 12.46 28.77 3.42
C GLY A 150 12.48 30.28 3.61
N SER A 151 13.27 30.74 4.58
CA SER A 151 13.50 32.18 4.76
C SER A 151 14.25 32.76 3.56
N LEU A 152 13.91 34.00 3.16
CA LEU A 152 14.56 34.71 2.05
C LEU A 152 16.06 34.98 2.33
N ASP A 153 16.44 35.04 3.61
CA ASP A 153 17.82 35.30 4.06
C ASP A 153 18.68 34.02 4.15
N LEU A 154 18.16 32.87 3.72
CA LEU A 154 18.96 31.65 3.66
C LEU A 154 20.04 31.76 2.55
N PRO A 155 21.25 31.24 2.80
CA PRO A 155 22.25 31.07 1.75
C PRO A 155 21.67 30.29 0.56
N PRO A 156 22.02 30.62 -0.69
CA PRO A 156 21.42 30.02 -1.89
C PRO A 156 21.64 28.50 -2.01
N ASN A 157 22.63 27.97 -1.30
CA ASN A 157 22.94 26.55 -1.25
C ASN A 157 22.22 25.79 -0.12
N LEU A 158 21.49 26.50 0.76
CA LEU A 158 20.62 25.90 1.76
C LEU A 158 19.17 26.03 1.29
N CYS A 159 18.49 24.91 1.19
CA CYS A 159 17.08 24.86 0.83
C CYS A 159 16.26 24.38 2.01
N VAL A 160 15.05 24.91 2.18
CA VAL A 160 14.07 24.35 3.11
C VAL A 160 12.93 23.77 2.31
N ALA A 161 12.56 22.52 2.64
CA ALA A 161 11.44 21.88 1.97
C ALA A 161 10.13 22.51 2.45
N ARG A 162 9.34 23.00 1.48
CA ARG A 162 8.00 23.53 1.75
C ARG A 162 7.13 22.42 2.33
N SER A 163 6.67 22.56 3.56
CA SER A 163 6.01 21.48 4.30
C SER A 163 4.96 21.99 5.27
N LEU A 164 3.99 21.16 5.64
CA LEU A 164 3.04 21.46 6.72
C LEU A 164 3.61 20.91 8.02
N GLY A 165 3.78 21.79 9.01
CA GLY A 165 4.20 21.46 10.36
C GLY A 165 3.05 21.65 11.35
N LEU A 166 3.06 20.88 12.42
CA LEU A 166 2.23 21.14 13.60
C LEU A 166 3.10 21.84 14.63
N VAL A 167 2.65 22.95 15.18
CA VAL A 167 3.34 23.60 16.30
C VAL A 167 3.03 22.82 17.58
N GLU A 168 4.06 22.31 18.25
CA GLU A 168 3.94 21.67 19.58
C GLU A 168 4.92 22.38 20.51
N ASP A 169 4.42 22.93 21.63
CA ASP A 169 5.23 23.68 22.61
C ASP A 169 6.06 24.84 21.97
N GLY A 170 5.50 25.53 20.98
CA GLY A 170 6.17 26.60 20.23
C GLY A 170 7.30 26.13 19.31
N GLN A 171 7.40 24.83 19.04
CA GLN A 171 8.40 24.21 18.17
C GLN A 171 7.75 23.53 16.98
N VAL A 172 8.49 23.49 15.88
CA VAL A 172 8.08 22.87 14.62
C VAL A 172 9.30 22.23 13.95
N ILE A 173 9.07 21.11 13.26
CA ILE A 173 10.15 20.43 12.52
C ILE A 173 10.24 21.03 11.12
N VAL A 174 11.42 21.52 10.77
CA VAL A 174 11.74 22.04 9.44
C VAL A 174 12.70 21.07 8.76
N GLU A 175 12.47 20.74 7.49
CA GLU A 175 13.43 19.97 6.69
C GLU A 175 14.36 20.94 5.95
N ILE A 176 15.66 20.84 6.24
CA ILE A 176 16.69 21.66 5.62
C ILE A 176 17.67 20.79 4.83
N GLY A 177 17.95 21.19 3.60
CA GLY A 177 18.85 20.55 2.67
C GLY A 177 20.07 21.43 2.39
N ASN A 178 21.22 20.79 2.24
CA ASN A 178 22.45 21.40 1.75
C ASN A 178 22.67 20.96 0.31
N ALA A 179 22.44 21.86 -0.64
CA ALA A 179 22.65 21.63 -2.06
C ALA A 179 24.12 21.77 -2.49
N SER A 180 24.99 22.26 -1.61
CA SER A 180 26.43 22.40 -1.92
C SER A 180 27.21 21.08 -1.81
N THR A 181 28.39 21.09 -2.40
CA THR A 181 29.41 20.03 -2.25
C THR A 181 30.25 20.17 -0.99
N ASP A 182 30.07 21.26 -0.24
CA ASP A 182 30.77 21.52 1.00
C ASP A 182 29.86 21.26 2.19
N GLU A 183 30.45 21.03 3.34
CA GLU A 183 29.69 20.81 4.56
C GLU A 183 29.27 22.15 5.17
N TYR A 184 28.01 22.24 5.59
CA TYR A 184 27.45 23.50 6.08
C TYR A 184 27.11 23.43 7.57
N TRP A 185 27.58 24.40 8.34
CA TRP A 185 27.28 24.50 9.78
C TRP A 185 26.22 25.57 10.04
N ILE A 186 25.05 25.14 10.49
CA ILE A 186 23.94 26.04 10.84
C ILE A 186 23.90 26.19 12.36
N ARG A 187 24.00 27.43 12.84
CA ARG A 187 24.03 27.73 14.28
C ARG A 187 22.61 27.78 14.86
N LYS A 188 22.45 27.38 16.12
CA LYS A 188 21.26 27.67 16.93
C LYS A 188 20.90 29.16 16.82
N GLY A 189 19.62 29.46 16.67
CA GLY A 189 19.09 30.81 16.52
C GLY A 189 19.04 31.34 15.09
N THR A 190 19.66 30.66 14.12
CA THR A 190 19.57 31.05 12.70
C THR A 190 18.12 30.92 12.23
N VAL A 191 17.58 31.98 11.61
CA VAL A 191 16.26 31.94 10.95
C VAL A 191 16.38 31.08 9.70
N ILE A 192 15.57 30.02 9.63
CA ILE A 192 15.63 29.07 8.51
C ILE A 192 14.31 28.96 7.78
N ALA A 193 13.18 29.30 8.40
CA ALA A 193 11.89 29.22 7.73
C ALA A 193 10.93 30.31 8.20
N CYS A 194 9.97 30.63 7.34
CA CYS A 194 8.73 31.29 7.71
C CYS A 194 7.67 30.22 8.01
N ALA A 195 6.88 30.40 9.06
CA ALA A 195 5.83 29.52 9.53
C ALA A 195 4.48 30.25 9.48
N SER A 196 3.70 30.00 8.43
CA SER A 196 2.42 30.66 8.20
C SER A 196 1.26 29.80 8.69
N VAL A 197 0.48 30.27 9.66
CA VAL A 197 -0.65 29.53 10.24
C VAL A 197 -1.74 29.33 9.20
N ILE A 198 -2.13 28.07 8.98
CA ILE A 198 -3.24 27.70 8.10
C ILE A 198 -4.51 27.51 8.95
N PRO A 199 -5.60 28.24 8.65
CA PRO A 199 -6.86 28.07 9.35
C PRO A 199 -7.53 26.73 9.01
N ASP A 200 -8.24 26.15 9.97
CA ASP A 200 -8.95 24.86 9.80
C ASP A 200 -9.99 24.87 8.66
N SER A 201 -10.48 26.06 8.27
CA SER A 201 -11.38 26.24 7.12
C SER A 201 -10.72 25.88 5.78
N ALA A 202 -9.39 25.99 5.66
CA ALA A 202 -8.65 25.61 4.45
C ALA A 202 -8.68 24.10 4.17
N PHE A 203 -9.10 23.29 5.15
CA PHE A 203 -9.22 21.83 5.02
C PHE A 203 -10.67 21.35 4.87
N LYS A 204 -11.66 22.25 4.83
CA LYS A 204 -13.06 21.90 4.62
C LYS A 204 -13.42 21.97 3.13
N THR A 205 -13.82 20.85 2.54
CA THR A 205 -14.51 20.82 1.24
C THR A 205 -15.92 21.38 1.40
N PRO A 206 -16.46 22.19 0.45
CA PRO A 206 -17.84 22.66 0.52
C PRO A 206 -18.79 21.46 0.43
N LEU A 207 -19.66 21.30 1.44
CA LEU A 207 -20.85 20.47 1.36
C LEU A 207 -21.90 21.26 0.57
N GLU A 208 -22.26 20.78 -0.62
CA GLU A 208 -23.46 21.25 -1.33
C GLU A 208 -24.70 20.78 -0.56
N THR A 209 -25.41 21.71 0.06
CA THR A 209 -26.79 21.52 0.51
C THR A 209 -27.72 21.83 -0.67
N PRO A 210 -28.67 20.95 -1.04
CA PRO A 210 -29.69 21.32 -2.01
C PRO A 210 -30.68 22.28 -1.36
N ASP A 211 -30.83 23.46 -1.96
CA ASP A 211 -31.81 24.47 -1.62
C ASP A 211 -33.25 23.95 -1.74
N GLU A 212 -34.06 24.32 -0.75
CA GLU A 212 -35.51 24.25 -0.80
C GLU A 212 -36.04 25.17 -1.90
N GLY A 213 -36.65 24.60 -2.93
CA GLY A 213 -37.29 25.33 -4.02
C GLY A 213 -38.68 24.77 -4.31
N ASN A 214 -39.69 25.45 -3.77
CA ASN A 214 -41.12 25.31 -4.08
C ASN A 214 -41.39 25.06 -5.58
N SER A 215 -42.11 23.99 -5.90
CA SER A 215 -43.00 23.98 -7.06
C SER A 215 -44.23 23.11 -6.78
N SER A 216 -45.35 23.81 -6.64
CA SER A 216 -46.71 23.29 -6.73
C SER A 216 -46.98 22.64 -8.09
N VAL A 217 -47.80 21.58 -8.12
CA VAL A 217 -49.02 21.46 -8.96
C VAL A 217 -49.79 20.18 -8.56
N PRO A 218 -51.14 20.17 -8.59
CA PRO A 218 -51.99 19.22 -7.88
C PRO A 218 -52.72 18.20 -8.78
N HIS A 219 -53.37 17.23 -8.12
CA HIS A 219 -54.48 16.36 -8.56
C HIS A 219 -54.24 15.47 -9.80
N GLY A 220 -54.66 14.21 -9.86
CA GLY A 220 -55.61 13.45 -9.06
C GLY A 220 -56.28 12.43 -9.99
N THR A 221 -56.79 11.33 -9.40
CA THR A 221 -57.65 10.28 -9.98
C THR A 221 -56.95 9.32 -10.96
N GLY A 222 -57.09 7.99 -10.89
CA GLY A 222 -57.93 7.01 -10.18
C GLY A 222 -57.81 5.71 -11.02
N SER A 223 -58.11 4.49 -10.60
CA SER A 223 -58.46 3.86 -9.33
C SER A 223 -58.20 2.34 -9.50
N ASP A 224 -58.44 1.60 -8.42
CA ASP A 224 -58.96 0.23 -8.38
C ASP A 224 -58.11 -0.91 -7.76
N ARG A 225 -58.48 -1.17 -6.49
CA ARG A 225 -59.04 -2.42 -5.93
C ARG A 225 -58.10 -3.59 -5.62
N ALA A 226 -57.95 -3.88 -4.31
CA ALA A 226 -58.79 -4.84 -3.54
C ALA A 226 -58.30 -4.89 -2.07
N ALA A 227 -59.11 -4.48 -1.07
CA ALA A 227 -59.87 -5.33 -0.11
C ALA A 227 -58.98 -6.33 0.68
N THR A 228 -59.00 -6.46 2.02
CA THR A 228 -60.18 -6.72 2.87
C THR A 228 -59.80 -6.65 4.40
N VAL A 229 -60.41 -5.70 5.14
CA VAL A 229 -61.23 -5.85 6.39
C VAL A 229 -60.68 -6.53 7.67
N THR A 230 -60.41 -5.68 8.70
CA THR A 230 -60.79 -5.69 10.17
C THR A 230 -60.49 -6.90 11.10
N ASN A 231 -60.42 -6.87 12.44
CA ASN A 231 -60.59 -5.86 13.52
C ASN A 231 -59.97 -6.38 14.85
N VAL A 232 -59.29 -5.48 15.56
CA VAL A 232 -59.30 -5.09 17.01
C VAL A 232 -59.83 -6.06 18.11
N ARG A 233 -59.05 -6.26 19.20
CA ARG A 233 -59.34 -5.82 20.62
C ARG A 233 -58.29 -6.27 21.67
N GLN A 234 -57.97 -5.34 22.59
CA GLN A 234 -57.32 -5.48 23.92
C GLN A 234 -58.27 -6.22 24.89
N GLY A 235 -57.94 -6.83 26.04
CA GLY A 235 -56.75 -7.09 26.87
C GLY A 235 -57.25 -7.57 28.26
N GLN A 236 -56.50 -8.40 29.02
CA GLN A 236 -56.56 -8.59 30.51
C GLN A 236 -55.73 -9.80 31.00
N GLU A 237 -55.08 -9.66 32.17
CA GLU A 237 -54.58 -10.70 33.12
C GLU A 237 -55.45 -10.63 34.41
N PRO A 238 -55.54 -11.62 35.37
CA PRO A 238 -54.44 -12.43 35.96
C PRO A 238 -54.75 -13.91 36.44
N ARG A 239 -53.73 -14.55 37.05
CA ARG A 239 -53.45 -15.91 37.67
C ARG A 239 -54.47 -16.51 38.71
N PRO A 240 -54.38 -17.78 39.26
CA PRO A 240 -53.18 -18.60 39.64
C PRO A 240 -53.21 -20.19 39.65
N ALA A 241 -52.04 -20.79 39.99
CA ALA A 241 -51.70 -22.17 40.48
C ALA A 241 -51.79 -23.36 39.48
N GLU A 242 -50.90 -24.37 39.37
CA GLU A 242 -49.95 -25.05 40.28
C GLU A 242 -48.82 -25.80 39.48
N ALA A 243 -47.68 -26.14 40.09
CA ALA A 243 -46.41 -26.65 39.49
C ALA A 243 -46.28 -28.22 39.49
N PRO A 244 -45.14 -28.91 39.21
CA PRO A 244 -43.80 -28.52 38.69
C PRO A 244 -43.17 -29.50 37.63
N ARG A 245 -42.03 -29.11 37.01
CA ARG A 245 -40.71 -29.80 36.98
C ARG A 245 -39.80 -29.37 35.82
N GLY A 246 -38.77 -28.58 36.16
CA GLY A 246 -37.37 -28.72 35.73
C GLY A 246 -36.97 -28.68 34.24
N ARG A 247 -36.40 -27.55 33.81
CA ARG A 247 -35.10 -27.51 33.10
C ARG A 247 -34.51 -26.09 33.11
N ALA A 248 -33.21 -26.01 33.38
CA ALA A 248 -32.45 -24.80 33.62
C ALA A 248 -32.36 -23.86 32.39
N PRO A 249 -32.27 -22.53 32.60
CA PRO A 249 -32.13 -21.56 31.51
C PRO A 249 -30.71 -21.57 30.90
N PRO A 250 -30.57 -21.24 29.60
CA PRO A 250 -29.28 -21.12 28.94
C PRO A 250 -28.51 -19.90 29.48
N PRO A 251 -27.16 -19.96 29.56
CA PRO A 251 -26.36 -18.92 30.17
C PRO A 251 -26.27 -17.65 29.28
N PRO A 252 -26.04 -16.47 29.89
CA PRO A 252 -26.00 -15.19 29.19
C PRO A 252 -24.80 -15.07 28.24
N THR A 253 -25.04 -14.38 27.12
CA THR A 253 -24.10 -14.00 26.08
C THR A 253 -22.83 -13.36 26.66
N LYS A 254 -21.71 -14.07 26.56
CA LYS A 254 -20.38 -13.56 26.93
C LYS A 254 -19.97 -12.44 25.96
N LYS A 255 -19.97 -11.19 26.45
CA LYS A 255 -19.17 -10.09 25.89
C LYS A 255 -17.73 -10.59 25.75
N THR A 256 -17.27 -10.80 24.53
CA THR A 256 -15.94 -11.36 24.26
C THR A 256 -14.89 -10.27 24.47
N GLU A 257 -14.10 -10.39 25.54
CA GLU A 257 -12.93 -9.55 25.81
C GLU A 257 -11.91 -9.69 24.67
N LEU A 258 -11.48 -8.57 24.10
CA LEU A 258 -10.31 -8.51 23.24
C LEU A 258 -9.08 -8.83 24.10
N LYS A 259 -8.54 -10.05 24.03
CA LYS A 259 -7.26 -10.40 24.66
C LYS A 259 -6.21 -10.74 23.60
N PRO A 260 -5.08 -10.01 23.56
CA PRO A 260 -3.94 -10.40 22.72
C PRO A 260 -3.39 -11.73 23.23
N THR A 261 -3.18 -12.67 22.31
CA THR A 261 -2.58 -13.99 22.58
C THR A 261 -1.21 -13.80 23.23
N SER A 262 -1.14 -14.05 24.54
CA SER A 262 0.06 -13.90 25.35
C SER A 262 0.73 -15.26 25.54
N ARG A 263 1.97 -15.36 25.05
CA ARG A 263 3.02 -16.21 25.61
C ARG A 263 4.37 -15.75 25.04
N ASN A 264 4.91 -14.69 25.64
CA ASN A 264 6.30 -14.54 26.09
C ASN A 264 6.59 -13.09 26.54
N ARG A 265 7.43 -12.97 27.58
CA ARG A 265 7.91 -11.76 28.31
C ARG A 265 8.10 -10.51 27.42
N SER A 266 7.85 -9.27 27.81
CA SER A 266 7.25 -8.62 28.98
C SER A 266 6.96 -7.19 28.51
N TYR A 267 5.69 -6.78 28.52
CA TYR A 267 5.34 -5.36 28.45
C TYR A 267 4.87 -4.94 29.83
N PRO A 268 5.26 -3.73 30.31
CA PRO A 268 4.56 -3.10 31.43
C PRO A 268 3.05 -3.10 31.13
N PRO A 269 2.19 -3.45 32.10
CA PRO A 269 0.74 -3.54 31.88
C PRO A 269 0.15 -2.27 31.26
N LYS A 270 0.70 -1.08 31.61
CA LYS A 270 0.34 0.22 31.03
C LYS A 270 0.53 0.30 29.50
N LYS A 271 1.60 -0.29 28.94
CA LYS A 271 1.87 -0.26 27.48
C LYS A 271 0.89 -1.15 26.70
N LYS A 272 0.48 -2.28 27.28
CA LYS A 272 -0.54 -3.14 26.66
C LYS A 272 -1.89 -2.44 26.56
N THR A 273 -2.31 -1.74 27.62
CA THR A 273 -3.59 -1.01 27.63
C THR A 273 -3.63 0.11 26.58
N LEU A 274 -2.55 0.88 26.42
CA LEU A 274 -2.43 1.90 25.37
C LEU A 274 -2.49 1.32 23.96
N PHE A 275 -1.87 0.16 23.75
CA PHE A 275 -1.92 -0.52 22.45
C PHE A 275 -3.32 -1.04 22.15
N GLN A 276 -3.97 -1.62 23.16
CA GLN A 276 -5.32 -2.16 23.09
C GLN A 276 -6.33 -1.06 22.76
N SER A 277 -6.31 0.05 23.49
CA SER A 277 -7.23 1.17 23.25
C SER A 277 -7.07 1.75 21.84
N LYS A 278 -5.84 1.75 21.31
CA LYS A 278 -5.58 2.16 19.93
C LYS A 278 -6.20 1.18 18.93
N LEU A 279 -6.01 -0.12 19.12
CA LEU A 279 -6.61 -1.14 18.24
C LEU A 279 -8.15 -1.12 18.32
N ASP A 280 -8.71 -0.86 19.49
CA ASP A 280 -10.16 -0.77 19.69
C ASP A 280 -10.78 0.37 18.87
N SER A 281 -10.05 1.48 18.67
CA SER A 281 -10.49 2.56 17.78
C SER A 281 -10.60 2.15 16.30
N PHE A 282 -9.94 1.05 15.90
CA PHE A 282 -9.98 0.48 14.55
C PHE A 282 -10.74 -0.85 14.50
N ARG A 283 -11.60 -1.14 15.48
CA ARG A 283 -12.31 -2.43 15.60
C ARG A 283 -13.08 -2.82 14.34
N SER A 284 -13.61 -1.86 13.60
CA SER A 284 -14.36 -2.08 12.35
C SER A 284 -13.52 -2.68 11.21
N MET A 285 -12.19 -2.53 11.25
CA MET A 285 -11.28 -3.09 10.24
C MET A 285 -10.96 -4.58 10.49
N PHE A 286 -11.11 -5.03 11.73
CA PHE A 286 -10.72 -6.37 12.12
C PHE A 286 -11.84 -7.36 11.85
N VAL A 287 -11.54 -8.38 11.07
CA VAL A 287 -12.48 -9.47 10.77
C VAL A 287 -12.02 -10.78 11.40
N GLU A 288 -12.99 -11.52 11.96
CA GLU A 288 -12.74 -12.87 12.48
C GLU A 288 -12.65 -13.92 11.37
N SER A 289 -13.33 -13.68 10.24
CA SER A 289 -13.36 -14.57 9.09
C SER A 289 -13.14 -13.81 7.77
N SER A 290 -12.52 -14.50 6.81
CA SER A 290 -12.24 -14.02 5.45
C SER A 290 -13.51 -13.81 4.58
N LYS A 291 -14.71 -13.99 5.16
CA LYS A 291 -16.01 -13.99 4.45
C LYS A 291 -16.66 -12.61 4.30
N LYS A 292 -16.06 -11.55 4.87
CA LYS A 292 -16.45 -10.16 4.63
C LYS A 292 -15.24 -9.37 4.14
N PRO A 293 -14.80 -9.58 2.88
CA PRO A 293 -13.68 -8.82 2.33
C PRO A 293 -13.94 -7.30 2.41
N GLY A 294 -12.86 -6.53 2.37
CA GLY A 294 -12.93 -5.11 2.06
C GLY A 294 -13.28 -4.92 0.59
N ARG A 295 -13.48 -3.68 0.16
CA ARG A 295 -13.49 -3.30 -1.26
C ARG A 295 -12.67 -2.04 -1.40
N THR A 296 -11.80 -2.02 -2.40
CA THR A 296 -10.99 -0.87 -2.73
C THR A 296 -11.31 -0.42 -4.15
N ASP A 297 -11.51 0.88 -4.34
CA ASP A 297 -11.77 1.47 -5.65
C ASP A 297 -10.48 2.05 -6.28
N LEU A 298 -9.33 1.85 -5.61
CA LEU A 298 -8.03 2.40 -6.01
C LEU A 298 -7.40 1.66 -7.19
N LEU A 299 -7.81 0.42 -7.46
CA LEU A 299 -7.32 -0.39 -8.56
C LEU A 299 -8.45 -1.25 -9.11
N GLN A 300 -8.61 -1.24 -10.43
CA GLN A 300 -9.35 -2.27 -11.16
C GLN A 300 -8.34 -3.20 -11.83
N PHE A 301 -8.50 -4.51 -11.63
CA PHE A 301 -7.57 -5.49 -12.17
C PHE A 301 -7.90 -5.83 -13.62
N GLU A 302 -6.91 -5.62 -14.49
CA GLU A 302 -7.00 -5.87 -15.93
C GLU A 302 -6.18 -7.10 -16.32
N ILE A 303 -6.70 -7.86 -17.28
CA ILE A 303 -6.03 -8.99 -17.92
C ILE A 303 -5.87 -8.64 -19.39
N ASP A 304 -4.65 -8.33 -19.80
CA ASP A 304 -4.31 -8.13 -21.20
C ASP A 304 -3.90 -9.46 -21.84
N THR A 305 -4.65 -9.91 -22.84
CA THR A 305 -4.39 -11.13 -23.61
C THR A 305 -3.85 -10.85 -25.02
N GLY A 306 -3.58 -9.57 -25.35
CA GLY A 306 -3.35 -9.12 -26.72
C GLY A 306 -4.46 -9.59 -27.65
N ASP A 307 -4.08 -9.99 -28.87
CA ASP A 307 -4.99 -10.47 -29.91
C ASP A 307 -5.35 -11.97 -29.80
N SER A 308 -5.12 -12.59 -28.63
CA SER A 308 -5.36 -14.02 -28.44
C SER A 308 -6.85 -14.36 -28.42
N ALA A 309 -7.24 -15.37 -29.19
CA ALA A 309 -8.61 -15.89 -29.21
C ALA A 309 -9.01 -16.52 -27.86
N PRO A 310 -10.32 -16.53 -27.51
CA PRO A 310 -10.80 -17.15 -26.29
C PRO A 310 -10.46 -18.64 -26.16
N ILE A 311 -9.97 -19.02 -24.98
CA ILE A 311 -9.63 -20.41 -24.67
C ILE A 311 -10.78 -21.06 -23.91
N LYS A 312 -11.34 -22.13 -24.47
CA LYS A 312 -12.37 -22.96 -23.84
C LYS A 312 -11.80 -24.33 -23.46
N GLN A 313 -11.88 -24.67 -22.18
CA GLN A 313 -11.51 -25.98 -21.66
C GLN A 313 -12.74 -26.69 -21.09
N GLN A 314 -12.75 -28.02 -21.11
CA GLN A 314 -13.80 -28.81 -20.48
C GLN A 314 -13.58 -28.92 -18.96
N PRO A 315 -14.66 -28.95 -18.15
CA PRO A 315 -14.53 -29.15 -16.71
C PRO A 315 -13.95 -30.54 -16.40
N TYR A 316 -13.12 -30.61 -15.36
CA TYR A 316 -12.59 -31.88 -14.89
C TYR A 316 -13.66 -32.71 -14.19
N ARG A 317 -13.54 -34.04 -14.29
CA ARG A 317 -14.39 -34.96 -13.54
C ARG A 317 -14.02 -34.89 -12.06
N VAL A 318 -15.05 -34.80 -11.21
CA VAL A 318 -14.91 -34.75 -9.75
C VAL A 318 -15.74 -35.87 -9.13
N SER A 319 -15.29 -36.39 -7.99
CA SER A 319 -16.08 -37.34 -7.19
C SER A 319 -17.34 -36.68 -6.64
N LEU A 320 -18.33 -37.47 -6.22
CA LEU A 320 -19.57 -36.93 -5.65
C LEU A 320 -19.30 -36.00 -4.46
N ALA A 321 -18.48 -36.45 -3.52
CA ALA A 321 -18.08 -35.66 -2.35
C ALA A 321 -17.29 -34.38 -2.69
N GLU A 322 -16.56 -34.36 -3.81
CA GLU A 322 -15.94 -33.13 -4.32
C GLU A 322 -16.94 -32.19 -4.97
N GLY A 323 -17.94 -32.74 -5.66
CA GLY A 323 -19.06 -32.00 -6.21
C GLY A 323 -19.79 -31.22 -5.12
N ASP A 324 -20.17 -31.88 -4.02
CA ASP A 324 -20.93 -31.23 -2.94
C ASP A 324 -20.14 -30.07 -2.30
N VAL A 325 -18.83 -30.24 -2.10
CA VAL A 325 -17.96 -29.16 -1.59
C VAL A 325 -17.83 -28.03 -2.60
N MET A 326 -17.67 -28.37 -3.88
CA MET A 326 -17.57 -27.39 -4.97
C MET A 326 -18.86 -26.56 -5.08
N GLU A 327 -20.02 -27.21 -5.02
CA GLU A 327 -21.32 -26.55 -5.05
C GLU A 327 -21.50 -25.61 -3.86
N ALA A 328 -21.17 -26.06 -2.65
CA ALA A 328 -21.23 -25.23 -1.45
C ALA A 328 -20.31 -24.00 -1.53
N GLU A 329 -19.08 -24.15 -2.06
CA GLU A 329 -18.18 -23.01 -2.26
C GLU A 329 -18.69 -22.03 -3.34
N ILE A 330 -19.22 -22.54 -4.46
CA ILE A 330 -19.80 -21.71 -5.52
C ILE A 330 -21.00 -20.91 -5.00
N GLN A 331 -21.92 -21.56 -4.27
CA GLN A 331 -23.08 -20.89 -3.66
C GLN A 331 -22.63 -19.81 -2.66
N GLN A 332 -21.57 -20.07 -1.91
CA GLN A 332 -21.00 -19.07 -1.01
C GLN A 332 -20.43 -17.87 -1.80
N TYR A 333 -19.74 -18.09 -2.91
CA TYR A 333 -19.18 -17.02 -3.74
C TYR A 333 -20.26 -16.19 -4.44
N LEU A 334 -21.34 -16.83 -4.89
CA LEU A 334 -22.54 -16.16 -5.42
C LEU A 334 -23.22 -15.32 -4.34
N GLY A 335 -23.45 -15.88 -3.14
CA GLY A 335 -24.06 -15.17 -2.02
C GLY A 335 -23.24 -13.98 -1.51
N LEU A 336 -21.92 -13.98 -1.75
CA LEU A 336 -21.01 -12.88 -1.44
C LEU A 336 -20.80 -11.90 -2.61
N ASN A 337 -21.46 -12.11 -3.75
CA ASN A 337 -21.29 -11.34 -4.99
C ASN A 337 -19.81 -11.24 -5.44
N LEU A 338 -19.05 -12.32 -5.28
CA LEU A 338 -17.67 -12.42 -5.78
C LEU A 338 -17.63 -12.94 -7.23
N ILE A 339 -18.61 -13.78 -7.57
CA ILE A 339 -18.78 -14.37 -8.90
C ILE A 339 -20.22 -14.16 -9.37
N ARG A 340 -20.45 -14.33 -10.67
CA ARG A 340 -21.78 -14.40 -11.28
C ARG A 340 -21.84 -15.46 -12.37
N PRO A 341 -23.03 -15.95 -12.76
CA PRO A 341 -23.19 -16.77 -13.95
C PRO A 341 -22.64 -16.05 -15.19
N SER A 342 -21.96 -16.78 -16.07
CA SER A 342 -21.29 -16.23 -17.24
C SER A 342 -21.79 -16.86 -18.53
N THR A 343 -21.76 -16.06 -19.60
CA THR A 343 -21.92 -16.50 -21.01
C THR A 343 -20.64 -16.29 -21.82
N SER A 344 -19.50 -16.14 -21.13
CA SER A 344 -18.21 -15.82 -21.73
C SER A 344 -17.74 -16.91 -22.70
N PRO A 345 -17.04 -16.54 -23.79
CA PRO A 345 -16.38 -17.50 -24.67
C PRO A 345 -15.13 -18.15 -24.02
N TRP A 346 -14.63 -17.60 -22.92
CA TRP A 346 -13.53 -18.18 -22.15
C TRP A 346 -14.04 -19.21 -21.14
N ALA A 347 -13.28 -20.27 -20.91
CA ALA A 347 -13.61 -21.24 -19.85
C ALA A 347 -12.34 -21.94 -19.33
N SER A 348 -11.95 -21.62 -18.10
CA SER A 348 -10.89 -22.31 -17.36
C SER A 348 -11.48 -23.40 -16.43
N PRO A 349 -10.93 -24.61 -16.34
CA PRO A 349 -11.54 -25.67 -15.55
C PRO A 349 -11.18 -25.55 -14.06
N VAL A 350 -12.06 -26.07 -13.20
CA VAL A 350 -11.83 -26.10 -11.74
C VAL A 350 -11.13 -27.38 -11.31
N LEU A 351 -10.11 -27.24 -10.46
CA LEU A 351 -9.37 -28.28 -9.76
C LEU A 351 -9.74 -28.30 -8.27
N MET A 352 -9.87 -29.50 -7.71
CA MET A 352 -10.06 -29.68 -6.27
C MET A 352 -8.72 -29.94 -5.60
N ILE A 353 -8.36 -29.09 -4.64
CA ILE A 353 -7.09 -29.18 -3.90
C ILE A 353 -7.39 -29.52 -2.44
N ARG A 354 -6.57 -30.40 -1.85
CA ARG A 354 -6.61 -30.69 -0.42
C ARG A 354 -5.83 -29.63 0.35
N LYS A 355 -6.50 -28.98 1.30
CA LYS A 355 -5.88 -28.08 2.29
C LYS A 355 -5.03 -28.90 3.26
N HIS A 356 -4.10 -28.21 3.91
CA HIS A 356 -3.23 -28.82 4.94
C HIS A 356 -4.03 -29.32 6.17
N ASP A 357 -5.21 -28.74 6.43
CA ASP A 357 -6.12 -29.19 7.49
C ASP A 357 -6.97 -30.41 7.09
N GLY A 358 -6.77 -30.96 5.89
CA GLY A 358 -7.54 -32.08 5.35
C GLY A 358 -8.82 -31.69 4.62
N GLY A 359 -9.23 -30.41 4.68
CA GLY A 359 -10.36 -29.89 3.91
C GLY A 359 -10.09 -29.89 2.40
N LYS A 360 -11.13 -29.73 1.58
CA LYS A 360 -10.98 -29.50 0.12
C LYS A 360 -11.25 -28.03 -0.20
N GLN A 361 -10.69 -27.52 -1.30
CA GLN A 361 -10.91 -26.17 -1.82
C GLN A 361 -10.96 -26.20 -3.34
N ILE A 362 -11.77 -25.32 -3.94
CA ILE A 362 -11.69 -25.08 -5.38
C ILE A 362 -10.48 -24.21 -5.75
N CYS A 363 -9.82 -24.55 -6.85
CA CYS A 363 -8.77 -23.77 -7.47
C CYS A 363 -8.99 -23.75 -8.98
N ILE A 364 -8.91 -22.58 -9.62
CA ILE A 364 -9.17 -22.47 -11.06
C ILE A 364 -7.84 -22.60 -11.80
N ASP A 365 -7.82 -23.47 -12.80
CA ASP A 365 -6.63 -23.70 -13.60
C ASP A 365 -6.47 -22.64 -14.70
N TYR A 366 -5.92 -21.49 -14.32
CA TYR A 366 -5.60 -20.41 -15.25
C TYR A 366 -4.29 -20.62 -16.03
N ARG A 367 -3.67 -21.82 -16.03
CA ARG A 367 -2.37 -22.02 -16.71
C ARG A 367 -2.40 -21.63 -18.19
N LYS A 368 -3.47 -21.99 -18.92
CA LYS A 368 -3.61 -21.62 -20.33
C LYS A 368 -3.89 -20.13 -20.52
N LEU A 369 -4.71 -19.53 -19.67
CA LEU A 369 -4.96 -18.09 -19.69
C LEU A 369 -3.65 -17.31 -19.42
N ASN A 370 -2.90 -17.70 -18.39
CA ASN A 370 -1.63 -17.09 -18.03
C ASN A 370 -0.54 -17.23 -19.10
N ALA A 371 -0.65 -18.23 -19.99
CA ALA A 371 0.29 -18.41 -21.09
C ALA A 371 0.09 -17.36 -22.20
N VAL A 372 -1.13 -16.87 -22.38
CA VAL A 372 -1.48 -15.85 -23.37
C VAL A 372 -1.59 -14.43 -22.77
N THR A 373 -1.62 -14.31 -21.44
CA THR A 373 -1.61 -13.01 -20.76
C THR A 373 -0.24 -12.34 -20.87
N VAL A 374 -0.22 -11.06 -21.23
CA VAL A 374 0.99 -10.23 -21.23
C VAL A 374 1.48 -10.07 -19.79
N LYS A 375 2.71 -10.51 -19.51
CA LYS A 375 3.25 -10.54 -18.14
C LYS A 375 3.69 -9.16 -17.68
N ALA A 376 3.18 -8.74 -16.52
CA ALA A 376 3.58 -7.49 -15.89
C ALA A 376 5.01 -7.60 -15.35
N CYS A 377 5.89 -6.69 -15.80
CA CYS A 377 7.26 -6.57 -15.29
C CYS A 377 7.31 -5.55 -14.14
N TYR A 378 6.69 -5.89 -13.00
CA TYR A 378 6.78 -5.06 -11.80
C TYR A 378 7.98 -5.48 -10.94
N PRO A 379 8.86 -4.56 -10.51
CA PRO A 379 10.02 -4.90 -9.70
C PRO A 379 9.57 -5.29 -8.29
N MET A 380 9.70 -6.57 -7.96
CA MET A 380 9.49 -7.04 -6.59
C MET A 380 10.75 -6.76 -5.75
N PRO A 381 10.61 -6.18 -4.55
CA PRO A 381 11.74 -6.02 -3.64
C PRO A 381 12.35 -7.38 -3.29
N LEU A 382 13.68 -7.46 -3.23
CA LEU A 382 14.35 -8.67 -2.78
C LEU A 382 14.09 -8.86 -1.29
N ILE A 383 13.85 -10.11 -0.89
CA ILE A 383 13.61 -10.46 0.52
C ILE A 383 14.78 -9.99 1.40
N ASP A 384 16.01 -10.08 0.90
CA ASP A 384 17.19 -9.64 1.63
C ASP A 384 17.20 -8.12 1.89
N ASP A 385 16.79 -7.30 0.92
CA ASP A 385 16.69 -5.85 1.09
C ASP A 385 15.65 -5.47 2.14
N ILE A 386 14.51 -6.19 2.16
CA ILE A 386 13.46 -6.01 3.17
C ILE A 386 14.01 -6.34 4.56
N LEU A 387 14.71 -7.47 4.69
CA LEU A 387 15.22 -7.93 5.97
C LEU A 387 16.34 -7.02 6.52
N ASP A 388 17.16 -6.44 5.65
CA ASP A 388 18.26 -5.55 6.06
C ASP A 388 17.73 -4.23 6.67
N VAL A 389 16.58 -3.74 6.21
CA VAL A 389 15.93 -2.52 6.73
C VAL A 389 15.33 -2.71 8.13
N LEU A 390 14.96 -3.94 8.49
CA LEU A 390 14.37 -4.26 9.80
C LEU A 390 15.38 -4.16 10.96
N GLY A 391 16.66 -4.00 10.64
CA GLY A 391 17.72 -4.34 11.55
C GLY A 391 18.01 -3.43 12.71
N ASP A 392 17.55 -2.19 12.61
CA ASP A 392 17.64 -1.23 13.69
C ASP A 392 16.43 -1.32 14.63
N ALA A 393 15.41 -2.14 14.37
CA ALA A 393 14.21 -2.14 15.19
C ALA A 393 14.29 -3.07 16.41
N GLN A 394 13.58 -2.67 17.47
CA GLN A 394 13.38 -3.48 18.68
C GLN A 394 11.94 -4.01 18.79
N LEU A 395 11.01 -3.37 18.11
CA LEU A 395 9.58 -3.65 18.12
C LEU A 395 9.09 -3.86 16.70
N PHE A 396 8.35 -4.95 16.51
CA PHE A 396 7.78 -5.36 15.23
C PHE A 396 6.28 -5.57 15.38
N SER A 397 5.51 -5.05 14.44
CA SER A 397 4.09 -5.41 14.29
C SER A 397 3.86 -5.94 12.88
N THR A 398 3.26 -7.13 12.76
CA THR A 398 2.86 -7.71 11.49
C THR A 398 1.35 -7.68 11.33
N MET A 399 0.90 -7.42 10.11
CA MET A 399 -0.50 -7.38 9.72
C MET A 399 -0.69 -8.26 8.50
N ASP A 400 -1.78 -9.04 8.51
CA ASP A 400 -2.22 -9.92 7.42
C ASP A 400 -3.55 -9.37 6.89
N ILE A 401 -3.56 -8.99 5.61
CA ILE A 401 -4.76 -8.48 4.95
C ILE A 401 -5.72 -9.64 4.71
N ALA A 402 -6.97 -9.47 5.13
CA ALA A 402 -7.99 -10.46 4.94
C ALA A 402 -8.43 -10.50 3.47
N SER A 403 -8.16 -11.61 2.79
CA SER A 403 -8.59 -11.86 1.41
C SER A 403 -8.13 -10.75 0.45
N GLY A 404 -6.84 -10.37 0.51
CA GLY A 404 -6.27 -9.24 -0.23
C GLY A 404 -6.75 -9.12 -1.68
N TYR A 405 -6.66 -10.20 -2.44
CA TYR A 405 -7.07 -10.20 -3.85
C TYR A 405 -8.56 -9.97 -4.07
N TRP A 406 -9.43 -10.54 -3.23
CA TRP A 406 -10.88 -10.35 -3.35
C TRP A 406 -11.34 -8.93 -2.99
N ASN A 407 -10.46 -8.11 -2.41
CA ASN A 407 -10.75 -6.70 -2.17
C ASN A 407 -10.63 -5.86 -3.45
N VAL A 408 -9.94 -6.36 -4.47
CA VAL A 408 -9.68 -5.66 -5.74
C VAL A 408 -10.73 -6.04 -6.78
N PRO A 409 -11.53 -5.10 -7.29
CA PRO A 409 -12.49 -5.36 -8.36
C PRO A 409 -11.78 -5.70 -9.68
N MET A 410 -12.42 -6.53 -10.50
CA MET A 410 -12.01 -6.76 -11.89
C MET A 410 -12.46 -5.58 -12.77
N HIS A 411 -11.64 -5.20 -13.75
CA HIS A 411 -12.09 -4.31 -14.82
C HIS A 411 -13.18 -4.99 -15.65
N PRO A 412 -14.28 -4.30 -16.02
CA PRO A 412 -15.41 -4.89 -16.74
C PRO A 412 -15.01 -5.71 -17.98
N ASP A 413 -14.07 -5.22 -18.77
CA ASP A 413 -13.60 -5.90 -19.99
C ASP A 413 -12.77 -7.16 -19.72
N SER A 414 -12.22 -7.29 -18.52
CA SER A 414 -11.41 -8.44 -18.12
C SER A 414 -12.21 -9.50 -17.36
N VAL A 415 -13.42 -9.18 -16.89
CA VAL A 415 -14.32 -10.12 -16.20
C VAL A 415 -14.56 -11.39 -17.04
N PRO A 416 -14.92 -11.33 -18.34
CA PRO A 416 -15.17 -12.53 -19.13
C PRO A 416 -13.96 -13.45 -19.25
N ARG A 417 -12.73 -12.91 -19.22
CA ARG A 417 -11.48 -13.70 -19.31
C ARG A 417 -11.26 -14.58 -18.07
N THR A 418 -11.85 -14.22 -16.93
CA THR A 418 -11.81 -15.01 -15.69
C THR A 418 -12.87 -16.11 -15.62
N ALA A 419 -13.65 -16.30 -16.68
CA ALA A 419 -14.69 -17.30 -16.70
C ALA A 419 -14.12 -18.71 -16.48
N PHE A 420 -14.76 -19.45 -15.57
CA PHE A 420 -14.39 -20.79 -15.19
C PHE A 420 -15.58 -21.74 -15.29
N THR A 421 -15.29 -22.98 -15.71
CA THR A 421 -16.29 -24.03 -15.90
C THR A 421 -16.13 -25.11 -14.84
N CYS A 422 -17.28 -25.58 -14.36
CA CYS A 422 -17.39 -26.66 -13.38
C CYS A 422 -18.58 -27.57 -13.73
N LYS A 423 -18.80 -28.63 -12.94
CA LYS A 423 -19.93 -29.55 -13.10
C LYS A 423 -21.29 -28.83 -13.11
N TYR A 424 -21.40 -27.71 -12.42
CA TYR A 424 -22.66 -26.99 -12.16
C TYR A 424 -22.93 -25.82 -13.13
N GLY A 425 -21.97 -25.47 -13.98
CA GLY A 425 -22.14 -24.38 -14.94
C GLY A 425 -20.87 -23.57 -15.23
N LEU A 426 -21.08 -22.42 -15.85
CA LEU A 426 -20.05 -21.43 -16.19
C LEU A 426 -20.26 -20.17 -15.34
N TYR A 427 -19.21 -19.71 -14.70
CA TYR A 427 -19.22 -18.54 -13.82
C TYR A 427 -17.99 -17.67 -14.10
N GLU A 428 -18.07 -16.38 -13.77
CA GLU A 428 -16.95 -15.43 -13.92
C GLU A 428 -16.76 -14.60 -12.65
N TRP A 429 -15.54 -14.09 -12.44
CA TRP A 429 -15.18 -13.35 -11.23
C TRP A 429 -15.37 -11.84 -11.42
N LEU A 430 -15.97 -11.21 -10.40
CA LEU A 430 -16.13 -9.76 -10.31
C LEU A 430 -15.00 -9.10 -9.52
N VAL A 431 -14.24 -9.90 -8.78
CA VAL A 431 -13.06 -9.50 -7.99
C VAL A 431 -11.87 -10.33 -8.41
N MET A 432 -10.66 -9.85 -8.17
CA MET A 432 -9.44 -10.51 -8.62
C MET A 432 -9.31 -11.93 -8.01
N PRO A 433 -9.38 -13.01 -8.84
CA PRO A 433 -9.26 -14.37 -8.35
C PRO A 433 -7.80 -14.77 -8.13
N PHE A 434 -7.60 -15.81 -7.31
CA PHE A 434 -6.31 -16.46 -7.17
C PHE A 434 -5.92 -17.20 -8.46
N GLY A 435 -4.62 -17.29 -8.74
CA GLY A 435 -4.07 -18.09 -9.83
C GLY A 435 -3.73 -17.31 -11.11
N LEU A 436 -4.08 -16.03 -11.19
CA LEU A 436 -3.69 -15.15 -12.30
C LEU A 436 -2.23 -14.70 -12.16
N CYS A 437 -1.48 -14.72 -13.26
CA CYS A 437 -0.03 -14.43 -13.25
C CYS A 437 0.31 -13.00 -12.81
N ASN A 438 -0.52 -12.01 -13.16
CA ASN A 438 -0.28 -10.60 -12.84
C ASN A 438 -0.92 -10.14 -11.51
N ALA A 439 -1.66 -11.00 -10.81
CA ALA A 439 -2.35 -10.61 -9.57
C ALA A 439 -1.37 -10.16 -8.48
N VAL A 440 -0.25 -10.87 -8.34
CA VAL A 440 0.82 -10.58 -7.37
C VAL A 440 1.47 -9.21 -7.64
N PRO A 441 2.02 -8.94 -8.84
CA PRO A 441 2.51 -7.61 -9.23
C PRO A 441 1.49 -6.47 -9.04
N ALA A 442 0.25 -6.69 -9.45
CA ALA A 442 -0.78 -5.65 -9.38
C ALA A 442 -1.15 -5.32 -7.93
N PHE A 443 -1.22 -6.34 -7.07
CA PHE A 443 -1.48 -6.15 -5.65
C PHE A 443 -0.32 -5.46 -4.94
N GLU A 444 0.92 -5.83 -5.25
CA GLU A 444 2.11 -5.13 -4.72
C GLU A 444 2.05 -3.64 -5.06
N ARG A 445 1.82 -3.30 -6.34
CA ARG A 445 1.70 -1.91 -6.80
C ARG A 445 0.59 -1.14 -6.08
N LEU A 446 -0.55 -1.78 -5.83
CA LEU A 446 -1.64 -1.19 -5.06
C LEU A 446 -1.21 -0.89 -3.63
N MET A 447 -0.58 -1.85 -2.96
CA MET A 447 -0.12 -1.67 -1.59
C MET A 447 0.96 -0.61 -1.46
N GLU A 448 1.88 -0.52 -2.42
CA GLU A 448 2.86 0.55 -2.49
C GLU A 448 2.21 1.93 -2.69
N THR A 449 1.14 2.00 -3.48
CA THR A 449 0.39 3.26 -3.69
C THR A 449 -0.32 3.70 -2.40
N VAL A 450 -0.92 2.76 -1.67
CA VAL A 450 -1.61 3.05 -0.40
C VAL A 450 -0.65 3.50 0.71
N LEU A 451 0.59 2.99 0.70
CA LEU A 451 1.60 3.23 1.73
C LEU A 451 2.81 4.02 1.20
N VAL A 452 2.64 4.82 0.15
CA VAL A 452 3.73 5.44 -0.63
C VAL A 452 4.75 6.23 0.20
N ASP A 453 4.30 6.99 1.19
CA ASP A 453 5.12 7.81 2.10
C ASP A 453 5.60 7.03 3.34
N LEU A 454 5.06 5.84 3.58
CA LEU A 454 5.37 4.99 4.73
C LEU A 454 6.30 3.83 4.36
N LYS A 455 6.36 3.44 3.08
CA LYS A 455 7.19 2.35 2.56
C LYS A 455 8.66 2.59 2.90
N TRP A 456 9.38 1.53 3.26
CA TRP A 456 10.82 1.53 3.62
C TRP A 456 11.21 2.34 4.88
N ARG A 457 10.38 3.27 5.35
CA ARG A 457 10.67 4.12 6.52
C ARG A 457 9.92 3.67 7.78
N THR A 458 8.66 3.32 7.59
CA THR A 458 7.69 3.04 8.66
C THR A 458 7.13 1.63 8.56
N CYS A 459 6.79 1.21 7.34
CA CYS A 459 6.22 -0.09 7.05
C CYS A 459 6.97 -0.72 5.87
N LEU A 460 7.26 -2.02 5.99
CA LEU A 460 7.64 -2.85 4.85
C LEU A 460 6.43 -3.60 4.37
N VAL A 461 6.25 -3.61 3.07
CA VAL A 461 5.16 -4.28 2.38
C VAL A 461 5.78 -5.36 1.54
N TYR A 462 5.19 -6.55 1.60
CA TYR A 462 5.43 -7.60 0.62
C TYR A 462 4.13 -8.39 0.47
N LEU A 463 3.44 -8.18 -0.64
CA LEU A 463 2.13 -8.72 -0.93
C LEU A 463 1.14 -8.37 0.20
N ASP A 464 0.53 -9.40 0.80
CA ASP A 464 -0.45 -9.24 1.89
C ASP A 464 0.21 -8.98 3.27
N ASP A 465 1.53 -9.16 3.39
CA ASP A 465 2.27 -9.02 4.64
C ASP A 465 2.79 -7.58 4.80
N CYS A 466 2.31 -6.91 5.84
CA CYS A 466 2.79 -5.59 6.23
C CYS A 466 3.53 -5.66 7.57
N VAL A 467 4.76 -5.15 7.63
CA VAL A 467 5.61 -5.16 8.82
C VAL A 467 6.00 -3.75 9.22
N ILE A 468 5.52 -3.32 10.39
CA ILE A 468 5.91 -2.06 11.02
C ILE A 468 7.04 -2.34 11.99
N PHE A 469 8.06 -1.49 11.98
CA PHE A 469 9.26 -1.68 12.77
C PHE A 469 9.74 -0.35 13.39
N ARG A 470 10.18 -0.38 14.66
CA ARG A 470 10.82 0.76 15.33
C ARG A 470 11.61 0.35 16.59
N LYS A 471 12.49 1.24 17.08
CA LYS A 471 13.17 1.12 18.40
C LYS A 471 12.21 1.45 19.56
N ASP A 472 11.54 2.60 19.48
CA ASP A 472 10.78 3.17 20.59
C ASP A 472 9.29 2.84 20.56
N PHE A 473 8.71 2.51 21.71
CA PHE A 473 7.29 2.16 21.83
C PHE A 473 6.32 3.30 21.46
N PRO A 474 6.50 4.56 21.90
CA PRO A 474 5.58 5.65 21.55
C PRO A 474 5.54 5.89 20.03
N THR A 475 6.71 5.97 19.40
CA THR A 475 6.83 6.12 17.95
C THR A 475 6.24 4.91 17.21
N HIS A 476 6.44 3.69 17.72
CA HIS A 476 5.83 2.48 17.15
C HIS A 476 4.31 2.56 17.14
N LEU A 477 3.69 3.07 18.22
CA LEU A 477 2.25 3.22 18.30
C LEU A 477 1.71 4.27 17.31
N VAL A 478 2.44 5.38 17.11
CA VAL A 478 2.10 6.39 16.09
C VAL A 478 2.17 5.78 14.69
N ARG A 479 3.23 5.02 14.39
CA ARG A 479 3.40 4.31 13.12
C ARG A 479 2.29 3.29 12.85
N VAL A 480 1.92 2.51 13.86
CA VAL A 480 0.78 1.58 13.79
C VAL A 480 -0.51 2.32 13.47
N ARG A 481 -0.78 3.45 14.13
CA ARG A 481 -1.95 4.28 13.81
C ARG A 481 -1.91 4.76 12.35
N GLN A 482 -0.79 5.30 11.89
CA GLN A 482 -0.66 5.83 10.53
C GLN A 482 -0.98 4.76 9.48
N VAL A 483 -0.37 3.57 9.62
CA VAL A 483 -0.59 2.47 8.66
C VAL A 483 -2.03 1.97 8.73
N LEU A 484 -2.60 1.79 9.93
CA LEU A 484 -4.01 1.38 10.07
C LEU A 484 -4.97 2.40 9.45
N THR A 485 -4.73 3.69 9.65
CA THR A 485 -5.55 4.76 9.02
C THR A 485 -5.50 4.68 7.50
N ARG A 486 -4.33 4.44 6.89
CA ARG A 486 -4.21 4.31 5.42
C ARG A 486 -4.91 3.06 4.90
N LEU A 487 -4.75 1.94 5.58
CA LEU A 487 -5.45 0.71 5.22
C LEU A 487 -6.98 0.86 5.36
N GLN A 488 -7.44 1.62 6.37
CA GLN A 488 -8.85 1.93 6.56
C GLN A 488 -9.40 2.78 5.41
N GLN A 489 -8.69 3.85 5.05
CA GLN A 489 -9.06 4.75 3.95
C GLN A 489 -9.09 4.03 2.60
N ALA A 490 -8.18 3.07 2.40
CA ALA A 490 -8.16 2.22 1.21
C ALA A 490 -9.24 1.11 1.21
N GLY A 491 -10.01 0.96 2.29
CA GLY A 491 -11.08 -0.02 2.41
C GLY A 491 -10.62 -1.44 2.76
N PHE A 492 -9.36 -1.62 3.18
CA PHE A 492 -8.83 -2.93 3.54
C PHE A 492 -9.27 -3.39 4.94
N LYS A 493 -9.40 -4.71 5.08
CA LYS A 493 -9.70 -5.37 6.36
C LYS A 493 -8.57 -6.30 6.75
N LEU A 494 -8.37 -6.47 8.05
CA LEU A 494 -7.26 -7.23 8.61
C LEU A 494 -7.75 -8.48 9.34
N LYS A 495 -7.00 -9.57 9.22
CA LYS A 495 -7.29 -10.82 9.92
C LYS A 495 -6.65 -10.82 11.30
N MET A 496 -7.42 -10.45 12.32
CA MET A 496 -6.89 -10.20 13.66
C MET A 496 -6.10 -11.38 14.27
N LYS A 497 -6.51 -12.63 14.00
CA LYS A 497 -5.83 -13.84 14.50
C LYS A 497 -4.40 -13.99 13.98
N LYS A 498 -4.10 -13.43 12.81
CA LYS A 498 -2.77 -13.50 12.17
C LYS A 498 -1.94 -12.24 12.37
N CYS A 499 -2.55 -11.14 12.81
CA CYS A 499 -1.81 -9.94 13.16
C CYS A 499 -1.04 -10.14 14.48
N HIS A 500 0.18 -9.64 14.54
CA HIS A 500 1.00 -9.64 15.75
C HIS A 500 1.47 -8.22 16.05
N TRP A 501 1.36 -7.80 17.30
CA TRP A 501 1.52 -6.40 17.66
C TRP A 501 2.68 -6.21 18.64
N GLY A 502 3.61 -5.33 18.30
CA GLY A 502 4.71 -4.89 19.15
C GLY A 502 5.58 -6.03 19.69
N ARG A 503 5.87 -7.08 18.94
CA ARG A 503 6.74 -8.17 19.42
C ARG A 503 8.21 -7.80 19.25
N SER A 504 9.07 -8.33 20.12
CA SER A 504 10.53 -8.24 19.98
C SER A 504 11.09 -9.20 18.92
N GLN A 505 10.28 -10.18 18.52
CA GLN A 505 10.57 -11.09 17.43
C GLN A 505 9.30 -11.40 16.64
N VAL A 506 9.41 -11.53 15.33
CA VAL A 506 8.28 -11.87 14.47
C VAL A 506 8.69 -12.75 13.30
N ALA A 507 7.78 -13.62 12.86
CA ALA A 507 7.94 -14.33 11.61
C ALA A 507 7.57 -13.40 10.45
N CYS A 508 8.48 -13.18 9.52
CA CYS A 508 8.29 -12.34 8.34
C CYS A 508 8.98 -13.02 7.16
N LEU A 509 8.27 -13.17 6.03
CA LEU A 509 8.81 -13.77 4.79
C LEU A 509 9.48 -15.14 4.99
N GLY A 510 9.11 -15.92 6.02
CA GLY A 510 9.76 -17.20 6.31
C GLY A 510 11.07 -17.12 7.08
N HIS A 511 11.40 -15.97 7.62
CA HIS A 511 12.48 -15.74 8.57
C HIS A 511 11.90 -15.31 9.91
N ILE A 512 12.61 -15.58 11.01
CA ILE A 512 12.35 -14.99 12.31
C ILE A 512 13.26 -13.77 12.43
N VAL A 513 12.64 -12.60 12.41
CA VAL A 513 13.27 -11.31 12.64
C VAL A 513 13.29 -11.09 14.15
N THR A 514 14.47 -10.89 14.72
CA THR A 514 14.67 -10.58 16.15
C THR A 514 15.38 -9.25 16.31
N THR A 515 15.54 -8.76 17.54
CA THR A 515 16.32 -7.55 17.81
C THR A 515 17.83 -7.70 17.59
N THR A 516 18.35 -8.93 17.61
CA THR A 516 19.80 -9.21 17.49
C THR A 516 20.21 -9.70 16.11
N GLY A 517 19.25 -10.18 15.32
CA GLY A 517 19.49 -10.68 13.97
C GLY A 517 18.33 -11.46 13.38
N ILE A 518 18.61 -12.12 12.27
CA ILE A 518 17.67 -12.89 11.47
C ILE A 518 18.00 -14.36 11.61
N LEU A 519 16.96 -15.16 11.87
CA LEU A 519 17.01 -16.62 11.94
C LEU A 519 16.10 -17.24 10.89
N PRO A 520 16.37 -18.48 10.42
CA PRO A 520 15.43 -19.17 9.55
C PRO A 520 14.19 -19.61 10.35
N ASN A 521 13.01 -19.59 9.73
CA ASN A 521 11.80 -20.08 10.40
C ASN A 521 11.90 -21.61 10.64
N PRO A 522 11.78 -22.09 11.90
CA PRO A 522 11.91 -23.51 12.23
C PRO A 522 10.90 -24.39 11.51
N GLU A 523 9.71 -23.88 11.17
CA GLU A 523 8.71 -24.63 10.40
C GLU A 523 9.20 -24.90 8.98
N LYS A 524 9.73 -23.88 8.31
CA LYS A 524 10.30 -24.05 6.96
C LYS A 524 11.54 -24.96 7.00
N VAL A 525 12.38 -24.82 8.03
CA VAL A 525 13.54 -25.71 8.25
C VAL A 525 13.09 -27.15 8.43
N LYS A 526 12.04 -27.40 9.22
CA LYS A 526 11.46 -28.74 9.42
C LYS A 526 11.01 -29.36 8.11
N SER A 527 10.41 -28.58 7.21
CA SER A 527 10.06 -29.05 5.88
C SER A 527 11.28 -29.49 5.08
N VAL A 528 12.40 -28.74 5.13
CA VAL A 528 13.66 -29.15 4.48
C VAL A 528 14.23 -30.44 5.09
N LEU A 529 14.17 -30.59 6.42
CA LEU A 529 14.65 -31.78 7.11
C LEU A 529 13.88 -33.04 6.70
N ASN A 530 12.56 -32.90 6.51
CA ASN A 530 11.65 -33.98 6.13
C ASN A 530 11.74 -34.39 4.65
N VAL A 531 12.46 -33.63 3.80
CA VAL A 531 12.65 -34.00 2.39
C VAL A 531 13.34 -35.35 2.30
N LYS A 532 12.73 -36.31 1.61
CA LYS A 532 13.34 -37.63 1.37
C LYS A 532 14.51 -37.49 0.40
N ARG A 533 15.41 -38.49 0.39
CA ARG A 533 16.52 -38.55 -0.56
C ARG A 533 15.99 -38.39 -1.99
N PRO A 534 16.49 -37.42 -2.77
CA PRO A 534 16.16 -37.30 -4.18
C PRO A 534 16.57 -38.54 -4.96
N VAL A 535 15.70 -39.02 -5.83
CA VAL A 535 15.94 -40.19 -6.70
C VAL A 535 16.09 -39.81 -8.17
N ASP A 536 15.81 -38.54 -8.49
CA ASP A 536 15.75 -38.02 -9.84
C ASP A 536 16.27 -36.58 -9.92
N VAL A 537 16.56 -36.13 -11.14
CA VAL A 537 17.05 -34.77 -11.41
C VAL A 537 16.02 -33.71 -10.97
N HIS A 538 14.72 -34.00 -11.11
CA HIS A 538 13.66 -33.09 -10.66
C HIS A 538 13.67 -32.95 -9.13
N GLY A 539 13.81 -34.04 -8.38
CA GLY A 539 13.98 -34.03 -6.94
C GLY A 539 15.22 -33.26 -6.48
N ILE A 540 16.34 -33.39 -7.20
CA ILE A 540 17.56 -32.61 -6.91
C ILE A 540 17.35 -31.12 -7.16
N ARG A 541 16.75 -30.74 -8.30
CA ARG A 541 16.43 -29.33 -8.60
C ARG A 541 15.52 -28.73 -7.52
N SER A 542 14.51 -29.49 -7.09
CA SER A 542 13.61 -29.09 -6.01
C SER A 542 14.35 -28.91 -4.68
N PHE A 543 15.19 -29.87 -4.28
CA PHE A 543 15.96 -29.80 -3.04
C PHE A 543 17.00 -28.68 -3.03
N LEU A 544 17.73 -28.49 -4.13
CA LEU A 544 18.71 -27.40 -4.27
C LEU A 544 18.01 -26.04 -4.29
N GLY A 545 16.86 -25.91 -4.96
CA GLY A 545 16.04 -24.70 -4.89
C GLY A 545 15.61 -24.37 -3.45
N LEU A 546 15.15 -25.37 -2.71
CA LEU A 546 14.71 -25.21 -1.32
C LEU A 546 15.86 -24.85 -0.37
N THR A 547 17.02 -25.49 -0.52
CA THR A 547 18.19 -25.23 0.34
C THR A 547 18.92 -23.94 -0.03
N SER A 548 18.87 -23.53 -1.31
CA SER A 548 19.43 -22.26 -1.79
C SER A 548 18.71 -21.05 -1.17
N TYR A 549 17.41 -21.16 -0.89
CA TYR A 549 16.68 -20.15 -0.11
C TYR A 549 17.33 -19.85 1.26
N PHE A 550 17.96 -20.86 1.88
CA PHE A 550 18.65 -20.73 3.16
C PHE A 550 20.17 -20.57 3.03
N ARG A 551 20.68 -20.33 1.82
CA ARG A 551 22.12 -20.23 1.53
C ARG A 551 22.86 -19.27 2.45
N ARG A 552 22.22 -18.17 2.85
CA ARG A 552 22.79 -17.17 3.77
C ARG A 552 23.15 -17.71 5.16
N TYR A 553 22.53 -18.81 5.59
CA TYR A 553 22.80 -19.47 6.87
C TYR A 553 23.83 -20.59 6.79
N ASN A 554 24.28 -20.95 5.58
CA ASN A 554 25.18 -22.07 5.37
C ASN A 554 26.54 -21.59 4.81
N PRO A 555 27.56 -21.42 5.66
CA PRO A 555 28.92 -21.13 5.21
C PRO A 555 29.42 -22.22 4.26
N GLY A 556 29.96 -21.83 3.10
CA GLY A 556 30.49 -22.81 2.14
C GLY A 556 29.43 -23.54 1.31
N TYR A 557 28.20 -23.02 1.23
CA TYR A 557 27.11 -23.66 0.49
C TYR A 557 27.52 -24.15 -0.90
N ALA A 558 28.23 -23.34 -1.70
CA ALA A 558 28.61 -23.72 -3.06
C ALA A 558 29.49 -24.98 -3.11
N ALA A 559 30.45 -25.09 -2.19
CA ALA A 559 31.33 -26.27 -2.09
C ALA A 559 30.54 -27.50 -1.62
N ILE A 560 29.64 -27.33 -0.64
CA ILE A 560 28.82 -28.41 -0.11
C ILE A 560 27.79 -28.89 -1.15
N SER A 561 27.21 -27.99 -1.95
CA SER A 561 26.21 -28.34 -2.97
C SER A 561 26.82 -28.85 -4.27
N ALA A 562 28.13 -28.65 -4.50
CA ALA A 562 28.79 -29.03 -5.77
C ALA A 562 28.58 -30.49 -6.20
N PRO A 563 28.62 -31.51 -5.31
CA PRO A 563 28.31 -32.89 -5.70
C PRO A 563 26.89 -33.08 -6.22
N LEU A 564 25.92 -32.38 -5.63
CA LEU A 564 24.51 -32.44 -6.03
C LEU A 564 24.26 -31.62 -7.31
N GLU A 565 25.00 -30.53 -7.50
CA GLU A 565 24.96 -29.72 -8.72
C GLU A 565 25.41 -30.52 -9.95
N ARG A 566 26.44 -31.37 -9.82
CA ARG A 566 26.92 -32.27 -10.90
C ARG A 566 25.86 -33.25 -11.39
N LEU A 567 24.92 -33.64 -10.54
CA LEU A 567 23.81 -34.54 -10.91
C LEU A 567 22.75 -33.86 -11.80
N LYS A 568 22.84 -32.55 -12.03
CA LYS A 568 21.97 -31.81 -12.96
C LYS A 568 22.50 -31.75 -14.39
N VAL A 569 23.74 -32.20 -14.63
CA VAL A 569 24.39 -32.16 -15.95
C VAL A 569 23.59 -33.00 -16.95
N LYS A 570 23.32 -32.42 -18.11
CA LYS A 570 22.56 -33.07 -19.19
C LYS A 570 23.35 -34.27 -19.71
N ASP A 571 22.67 -35.38 -19.96
CA ASP A 571 23.24 -36.61 -20.56
C ASP A 571 24.22 -37.41 -19.68
N ALA A 572 24.37 -37.07 -18.39
CA ALA A 572 25.10 -37.87 -17.41
C ALA A 572 24.18 -38.89 -16.70
N PRO A 573 24.64 -40.13 -16.44
CA PRO A 573 23.87 -41.09 -15.65
C PRO A 573 23.69 -40.58 -14.21
N PHE A 574 22.47 -40.70 -13.68
CA PHE A 574 22.17 -40.32 -12.31
C PHE A 574 22.84 -41.29 -11.33
N GLY A 575 24.03 -40.94 -10.86
CA GLY A 575 24.82 -41.74 -9.93
C GLY A 575 24.92 -41.08 -8.56
N TRP A 576 24.09 -41.51 -7.60
CA TRP A 576 24.18 -41.01 -6.22
C TRP A 576 25.31 -41.70 -5.47
N ASN A 577 26.44 -41.02 -5.29
CA ASN A 577 27.61 -41.52 -4.57
C ASN A 577 27.64 -41.05 -3.10
N GLU A 578 28.67 -41.47 -2.35
CA GLU A 578 28.85 -41.08 -0.95
C GLU A 578 29.03 -39.56 -0.78
N ASP A 579 29.68 -38.88 -1.74
CA ASP A 579 29.81 -37.42 -1.71
C ASP A 579 28.46 -36.71 -1.79
N CYS A 580 27.53 -37.22 -2.62
CA CYS A 580 26.17 -36.70 -2.74
C CYS A 580 25.38 -36.92 -1.45
N GLU A 581 25.53 -38.09 -0.82
CA GLU A 581 24.92 -38.39 0.47
C GLU A 581 25.50 -37.50 1.59
N GLY A 582 26.82 -37.29 1.58
CA GLY A 582 27.53 -36.39 2.48
C GLY A 582 27.02 -34.95 2.34
N ALA A 583 26.99 -34.43 1.11
CA ALA A 583 26.45 -33.11 0.77
C ALA A 583 25.00 -32.95 1.24
N PHE A 584 24.14 -33.91 0.92
CA PHE A 584 22.72 -33.90 1.31
C PHE A 584 22.53 -33.82 2.82
N ARG A 585 23.26 -34.63 3.60
CA ARG A 585 23.20 -34.61 5.07
C ARG A 585 23.82 -33.33 5.64
N GLN A 586 24.92 -32.85 5.07
CA GLN A 586 25.60 -31.64 5.53
C GLN A 586 24.74 -30.40 5.34
N LEU A 587 24.08 -30.24 4.18
CA LEU A 587 23.12 -29.16 3.93
C LEU A 587 21.98 -29.17 4.95
N LYS A 588 21.44 -30.35 5.30
CA LYS A 588 20.42 -30.48 6.34
C LYS A 588 20.94 -30.15 7.74
N ARG A 589 22.14 -30.62 8.09
CA ARG A 589 22.76 -30.35 9.40
C ARG A 589 23.07 -28.87 9.60
N ALA A 590 23.51 -28.17 8.55
CA ALA A 590 23.79 -26.73 8.61
C ALA A 590 22.54 -25.93 9.05
N LEU A 591 21.34 -26.37 8.66
CA LEU A 591 20.08 -25.72 9.05
C LEU A 591 19.62 -26.04 10.47
N LEU A 592 20.21 -27.05 11.14
CA LEU A 592 19.89 -27.39 12.54
C LEU A 592 20.54 -26.42 13.55
N LYS A 593 21.71 -25.87 13.21
CA LYS A 593 22.43 -24.88 14.03
C LYS A 593 22.77 -23.65 13.18
N PRO A 594 21.76 -22.90 12.72
CA PRO A 594 22.01 -21.75 11.88
C PRO A 594 22.74 -20.66 12.68
N PRO A 595 23.74 -19.98 12.10
CA PRO A 595 24.30 -18.78 12.70
C PRO A 595 23.24 -17.67 12.72
N ILE A 596 23.23 -16.86 13.78
CA ILE A 596 22.43 -15.64 13.80
C ILE A 596 23.07 -14.65 12.84
N LEU A 597 22.34 -14.25 11.80
CA LEU A 597 22.77 -13.18 10.91
C LEU A 597 22.42 -11.85 11.53
N VAL A 598 23.43 -11.07 11.93
CA VAL A 598 23.26 -9.72 12.50
C VAL A 598 22.72 -8.76 11.41
N TYR A 599 22.33 -7.52 11.75
CA TYR A 599 21.85 -6.47 10.81
C TYR A 599 22.84 -5.37 10.37
N PRO A 600 22.81 -4.90 9.09
CA PRO A 600 23.96 -4.24 8.50
C PRO A 600 24.05 -2.82 9.02
N ASP A 601 25.18 -2.48 9.64
CA ASP A 601 25.40 -1.15 10.20
C ASP A 601 26.29 -0.33 9.29
N GLY A 602 25.69 0.60 8.54
CA GLY A 602 26.39 1.53 7.66
C GLY A 602 27.39 2.44 8.38
N LYS A 603 27.33 2.55 9.71
CA LYS A 603 28.25 3.37 10.51
C LYS A 603 29.55 2.66 10.87
N ARG A 604 29.69 1.38 10.58
CA ARG A 604 30.90 0.59 10.93
C ARG A 604 31.59 0.04 9.69
N ARG A 605 32.92 -0.14 9.80
CA ARG A 605 33.72 -0.78 8.75
C ARG A 605 33.38 -2.27 8.67
N PHE A 606 33.17 -2.75 7.46
CA PHE A 606 32.99 -4.18 7.17
C PHE A 606 34.33 -4.83 6.87
N LYS A 607 34.52 -6.08 7.32
CA LYS A 607 35.61 -6.94 6.85
C LYS A 607 35.03 -7.94 5.86
N LEU A 608 35.65 -8.09 4.70
CA LEU A 608 35.31 -9.11 3.72
C LEU A 608 36.44 -10.14 3.72
N TYR A 609 36.11 -11.38 4.08
CA TYR A 609 37.02 -12.50 3.96
C TYR A 609 36.66 -13.23 2.69
N VAL A 610 37.63 -13.38 1.79
CA VAL A 610 37.45 -14.07 0.53
C VAL A 610 38.45 -15.21 0.50
N ASP A 611 37.96 -16.38 0.15
CA ASP A 611 38.75 -17.58 -0.10
C ASP A 611 38.29 -18.18 -1.42
N SER A 612 39.20 -18.79 -2.16
CA SER A 612 38.90 -19.39 -3.45
C SER A 612 39.68 -20.68 -3.64
N SER A 613 39.05 -21.60 -4.35
CA SER A 613 39.61 -22.87 -4.76
C SER A 613 39.35 -23.10 -6.23
N ARG A 614 39.97 -24.13 -6.81
CA ARG A 614 39.75 -24.54 -8.21
C ARG A 614 38.29 -24.89 -8.53
N TYR A 615 37.46 -25.14 -7.51
CA TYR A 615 36.08 -25.60 -7.66
C TYR A 615 35.02 -24.61 -7.14
N ALA A 616 35.38 -23.65 -6.30
CA ALA A 616 34.43 -22.74 -5.68
C ALA A 616 35.10 -21.47 -5.14
N VAL A 617 34.37 -20.35 -5.17
CA VAL A 617 34.71 -19.10 -4.47
C VAL A 617 33.81 -18.95 -3.25
N GLY A 618 34.42 -18.67 -2.11
CA GLY A 618 33.75 -18.41 -0.84
C GLY A 618 34.09 -17.03 -0.32
N ALA A 619 33.15 -16.10 -0.30
CA ALA A 619 33.30 -14.88 0.48
C ALA A 619 32.38 -14.93 1.69
N TRP A 620 32.83 -14.41 2.83
CA TRP A 620 31.95 -14.02 3.92
C TRP A 620 32.31 -12.65 4.48
N ARG A 621 31.28 -11.81 4.65
CA ARG A 621 31.44 -10.52 5.35
C ARG A 621 31.41 -10.76 6.86
N SER A 622 32.13 -9.98 7.66
CA SER A 622 32.09 -10.00 9.12
C SER A 622 32.13 -8.60 9.74
N ARG A 623 31.64 -8.52 10.99
CA ARG A 623 31.83 -7.40 11.91
C ARG A 623 32.78 -7.84 13.03
N GLY A 624 34.08 -7.97 12.73
CA GLY A 624 35.02 -8.58 13.68
C GLY A 624 34.79 -10.10 13.82
N ALA A 625 34.52 -10.62 15.01
CA ALA A 625 34.34 -12.05 15.26
C ALA A 625 32.95 -12.64 14.85
N THR A 626 32.05 -11.84 14.27
CA THR A 626 30.66 -12.29 13.97
C THR A 626 30.33 -12.18 12.47
N VAL A 627 29.88 -13.31 11.92
CA VAL A 627 29.63 -13.63 10.50
C VAL A 627 28.38 -12.92 9.98
N TRP A 628 28.44 -12.47 8.73
CA TRP A 628 27.53 -11.48 8.21
C TRP A 628 26.80 -11.90 6.93
N LEU A 629 27.49 -12.42 5.91
CA LEU A 629 26.83 -12.87 4.67
C LEU A 629 27.81 -13.73 3.88
N PRO A 630 27.49 -14.99 3.49
CA PRO A 630 28.23 -15.68 2.46
C PRO A 630 27.76 -15.24 1.07
N THR A 631 28.52 -14.42 0.36
CA THR A 631 28.35 -14.23 -1.09
C THR A 631 29.24 -15.24 -1.81
N GLN A 632 28.62 -16.17 -2.55
CA GLN A 632 29.35 -17.21 -3.26
C GLN A 632 28.81 -17.31 -4.69
N THR A 633 29.69 -17.21 -5.66
CA THR A 633 29.41 -17.51 -7.06
C THR A 633 30.17 -18.79 -7.40
N SER A 634 29.44 -19.80 -7.84
CA SER A 634 30.01 -20.99 -8.49
C SER A 634 30.05 -20.71 -9.99
N TYR A 635 31.19 -20.98 -10.63
CA TYR A 635 31.30 -21.06 -12.09
C TYR A 635 30.65 -22.35 -12.59
#